data_AF-A0A179BPF5-F1
#
_entry.id   AF-A0A179BPF5-F1
#
_cell.length_a   1.000
_cell.length_b   1.000
_cell.length_c   1.000
_cell.angle_alpha   90.00
_cell.angle_beta   90.00
_cell.angle_gamma   90.00
#
_symmetry.space_group_name_H-M   'P 1'
#
loop_
_entity.id
_entity.type
_entity.pdbx_description
1 polymer ?
#
loop_
_entity_poly.entity_id
_entity_poly.type
_entity_poly.pdbx_seq_one_letter_code
_entity_poly.pdbx_strand_id
1 'polypeptide(L)'
;MAEPYVIKMPQLTDTMTEGVLVSWEKAVGARVERGDVVATIETDKAIMDVEVFRSGYLAGPLAEADSVLPVGEAIGYITDSAVATVVAPAAAGTPEPAPAAVSLPEGYAVKMPQLSDTMTEGVLVSWEKSLGDKIQRGDVVATVETDKAIMDVEVFREGYLSGPLVAADAVVPVGEPIAWLVASPEQVQRDSAAAGTGTAGKVSSVHGSATPVIATMPALVSGTHPAPRPQQGAASPFARQLAGQQGVDLNRLRGSGPAGVIIAADVLAAGGDTAPAASTRPSEPAVPGNGRAMTAIERAISQAMVASLSIPVFHVTVRARPEALIRAAKAHQISVTVAIAKAASQALGKHPLVNAAYQPTDKIVERGQHDIGIAATTEDGGLVVPVLRGVEGKGLDQLQAEWTPLLEKARKRRLSPSEYTHPTFTISNMGMYGIAQFDAIVTPGTSAIIAIAGNGPEGMPITITADHRVVNGAEAALFLKDLKQAIEHPEAWLASTGPVIPEGNYDVQVLVIGAGPGGEDCARELVENGVKTAMVNNAPLPGGECLWRGCIPSKAWRAAADHIRDREHDAAMGLSFGKPSLDWVRLEQHRRGILQTRGEMALKTDQGMKIQVLEGYARFTGDHSVEISGKDARTLTFGACVIATGAPAFVPPIPGIQEALKNGAAVTSDTVWDLKQPPKRLCVIGAGAIGMEMAQMFHDFGAEVRVLEALPRPVAEMEKEIAEQLMKAIAHNSPRLQVLTDVKVAGVTGQVGQLAVRYQIGEEAATYNCDLLLVATGKRPDTSGLNLAAAGVTLGERAAIATDATGRSNVPHIYAVGDVIGGYMLAHTASQQGRVAAANLLGHNSVRYDAAKDCGVTFTRPQCAFVGLSLEQAKAAGIGAVEVKVPMSIDAKAMMTGETDGLIKMVADKVSHRIVGVHFLADHADTLVGEAVLMVSAGLTLEQVAEAIHPHPTQTELFGEMARRLLSRLRRSVKAGG
;
A
#
# COMPACT_ATOMS: atom_id res chain seq x y z
N MET A 1 0.69 60.63 0.39
CA MET A 1 -0.24 60.13 -0.66
C MET A 1 0.03 58.64 -0.78
N ALA A 2 -1.02 57.80 -0.77
CA ALA A 2 -0.84 56.36 -0.92
C ALA A 2 -0.20 56.07 -2.29
N GLU A 3 0.70 55.10 -2.35
CA GLU A 3 1.34 54.73 -3.60
C GLU A 3 0.31 54.20 -4.62
N PRO A 4 0.42 54.62 -5.90
CA PRO A 4 -0.49 54.21 -6.95
C PRO A 4 -0.38 52.69 -7.16
N TYR A 5 -1.52 52.00 -7.16
CA TYR A 5 -1.58 50.56 -7.38
C TYR A 5 -1.33 50.25 -8.86
N VAL A 6 -0.26 49.50 -9.15
CA VAL A 6 0.13 49.19 -10.52
C VAL A 6 -0.66 48.01 -11.05
N ILE A 7 -1.37 48.19 -12.16
CA ILE A 7 -1.95 47.12 -12.96
C ILE A 7 -0.83 46.59 -13.85
N LYS A 8 -0.48 45.30 -13.71
CA LYS A 8 0.58 44.65 -14.46
C LYS A 8 0.01 43.63 -15.45
N MET A 9 0.73 43.35 -16.53
CA MET A 9 0.39 42.27 -17.47
C MET A 9 0.38 40.93 -16.72
N PRO A 10 -0.78 40.23 -16.60
CA PRO A 10 -0.88 39.01 -15.82
C PRO A 10 -0.24 37.81 -16.52
N GLN A 11 0.25 36.85 -15.73
CA GLN A 11 0.72 35.56 -16.24
C GLN A 11 -0.44 34.55 -16.21
N LEU A 12 -0.88 34.09 -17.37
CA LEU A 12 -2.03 33.17 -17.47
C LEU A 12 -1.63 31.69 -17.57
N THR A 13 -0.40 31.41 -17.98
CA THR A 13 0.18 30.06 -17.99
C THR A 13 1.65 30.11 -17.60
N ASP A 14 2.18 29.02 -17.04
CA ASP A 14 3.57 28.92 -16.57
C ASP A 14 4.61 29.13 -17.69
N THR A 15 4.18 29.06 -18.96
CA THR A 15 5.02 29.24 -20.15
C THR A 15 4.85 30.60 -20.83
N MET A 16 3.94 31.48 -20.36
CA MET A 16 3.68 32.78 -20.98
C MET A 16 4.75 33.81 -20.54
N THR A 17 5.43 34.41 -21.51
CA THR A 17 6.45 35.46 -21.27
C THR A 17 5.97 36.88 -21.64
N GLU A 18 4.99 36.99 -22.54
CA GLU A 18 4.43 38.26 -23.02
C GLU A 18 2.95 38.11 -23.41
N GLY A 19 2.20 39.22 -23.43
CA GLY A 19 0.80 39.28 -23.86
C GLY A 19 0.51 40.56 -24.63
N VAL A 20 -0.54 40.54 -25.46
CA VAL A 20 -0.97 41.70 -26.24
C VAL A 20 -2.14 42.38 -25.55
N LEU A 21 -2.05 43.69 -25.32
CA LEU A 21 -3.17 44.46 -24.76
C LEU A 21 -4.15 44.83 -25.86
N VAL A 22 -5.31 44.17 -25.94
CA VAL A 22 -6.27 44.37 -27.04
C VAL A 22 -7.05 45.67 -26.89
N SER A 23 -7.57 45.94 -25.70
CA SER A 23 -8.38 47.14 -25.45
C SER A 23 -8.42 47.53 -23.99
N TRP A 24 -8.67 48.81 -23.72
CA TRP A 24 -9.06 49.31 -22.40
C TRP A 24 -10.57 49.43 -22.35
N GLU A 25 -11.19 48.77 -21.37
CA GLU A 25 -12.65 48.79 -21.17
C GLU A 25 -13.10 50.00 -20.36
N LYS A 26 -12.16 50.72 -19.72
CA LYS A 26 -12.42 51.92 -18.94
C LYS A 26 -11.42 53.03 -19.27
N ALA A 27 -11.92 54.27 -19.33
CA ALA A 27 -11.11 55.44 -19.61
C ALA A 27 -10.32 55.91 -18.37
N VAL A 28 -9.19 56.59 -18.61
CA VAL A 28 -8.43 57.28 -17.56
C VAL A 28 -9.34 58.26 -16.80
N GLY A 29 -9.30 58.18 -15.47
CA GLY A 29 -10.13 58.91 -14.52
C GLY A 29 -11.44 58.20 -14.14
N ALA A 30 -11.77 57.06 -14.75
CA ALA A 30 -12.95 56.28 -14.38
C ALA A 30 -12.77 55.61 -13.01
N ARG A 31 -13.85 55.61 -12.22
CA ARG A 31 -13.89 54.88 -10.95
C ARG A 31 -14.06 53.39 -11.24
N VAL A 32 -13.23 52.58 -10.59
CA VAL A 32 -13.22 51.12 -10.69
C VAL A 32 -13.39 50.52 -9.31
N GLU A 33 -14.19 49.47 -9.20
CA GLU A 33 -14.37 48.69 -7.98
C GLU A 33 -13.68 47.34 -8.09
N ARG A 34 -13.39 46.72 -6.95
CA ARG A 34 -12.78 45.39 -6.91
C ARG A 34 -13.65 44.37 -7.66
N GLY A 35 -13.07 43.71 -8.66
CA GLY A 35 -13.74 42.75 -9.55
C GLY A 35 -14.19 43.36 -10.89
N ASP A 36 -14.01 44.67 -11.10
CA ASP A 36 -14.31 45.28 -12.39
C ASP A 36 -13.27 44.92 -13.45
N VAL A 37 -13.72 44.60 -14.66
CA VAL A 37 -12.87 44.49 -15.84
C VAL A 37 -12.43 45.88 -16.29
N VAL A 38 -11.13 46.06 -16.52
CA VAL A 38 -10.54 47.34 -16.95
C VAL A 38 -9.85 47.28 -18.29
N ALA A 39 -9.41 46.11 -18.73
CA ALA A 39 -8.76 45.90 -20.02
C ALA A 39 -8.97 44.47 -20.51
N THR A 40 -8.83 44.25 -21.81
CA THR A 40 -8.87 42.94 -22.46
C THR A 40 -7.49 42.64 -23.03
N ILE A 41 -6.97 41.44 -22.81
CA ILE A 41 -5.67 41.01 -23.31
C ILE A 41 -5.80 39.73 -24.14
N GLU A 42 -4.92 39.58 -25.12
CA GLU A 42 -4.81 38.41 -25.99
C GLU A 42 -3.45 37.75 -25.82
N THR A 43 -3.49 36.42 -25.78
CA THR A 43 -2.33 35.54 -25.76
C THR A 43 -2.40 34.58 -26.94
N ASP A 44 -1.34 33.81 -27.16
CA ASP A 44 -1.30 32.78 -28.21
C ASP A 44 -2.30 31.62 -27.99
N LYS A 45 -3.00 31.58 -26.84
CA LYS A 45 -3.96 30.54 -26.46
C LYS A 45 -5.39 31.05 -26.19
N ALA A 46 -5.55 32.29 -25.73
CA ALA A 46 -6.86 32.82 -25.32
C ALA A 46 -6.89 34.36 -25.28
N ILE A 47 -8.09 34.91 -25.45
CA ILE A 47 -8.44 36.31 -25.17
C ILE A 47 -9.16 36.34 -23.83
N MET A 48 -8.74 37.22 -22.91
CA MET A 48 -9.23 37.26 -21.54
C MET A 48 -9.30 38.69 -20.99
N ASP A 49 -10.24 38.89 -20.07
CA ASP A 49 -10.49 40.15 -19.39
C ASP A 49 -9.60 40.30 -18.14
N VAL A 50 -9.03 41.49 -17.96
CA VAL A 50 -8.20 41.87 -16.81
C VAL A 50 -9.07 42.58 -15.78
N GLU A 51 -9.32 41.89 -14.67
CA GLU A 51 -10.04 42.42 -13.51
C GLU A 51 -9.10 43.09 -12.50
N VAL A 52 -9.59 44.12 -11.80
CA VAL A 52 -8.81 44.84 -10.78
C VAL A 52 -9.18 44.40 -9.37
N PHE A 53 -8.18 44.18 -8.53
CA PHE A 53 -8.37 43.69 -7.16
C PHE A 53 -8.49 44.79 -6.10
N ARG A 54 -8.41 46.06 -6.52
CA ARG A 54 -8.49 47.23 -5.65
C ARG A 54 -9.41 48.29 -6.27
N SER A 55 -10.29 48.85 -5.45
CA SER A 55 -11.14 49.97 -5.86
C SER A 55 -10.35 51.29 -5.88
N GLY A 56 -10.60 52.14 -6.88
CA GLY A 56 -9.95 53.45 -7.02
C GLY A 56 -10.30 54.11 -8.36
N TYR A 57 -9.42 54.96 -8.87
CA TYR A 57 -9.55 55.63 -10.17
C TYR A 57 -8.42 55.23 -11.10
N LEU A 58 -8.77 54.80 -12.32
CA LEU A 58 -7.78 54.42 -13.34
C LEU A 58 -6.94 55.65 -13.75
N ALA A 59 -5.62 55.56 -13.72
CA ALA A 59 -4.69 56.65 -14.02
C ALA A 59 -3.60 56.19 -14.98
N GLY A 60 -3.19 57.09 -15.88
CA GLY A 60 -2.12 56.83 -16.82
C GLY A 60 -0.71 57.03 -16.24
N PRO A 61 0.36 56.67 -16.97
CA PRO A 61 0.32 56.23 -18.37
C PRO A 61 -0.31 54.84 -18.52
N LEU A 62 -1.25 54.71 -19.45
CA LEU A 62 -1.78 53.42 -19.89
C LEU A 62 -0.94 52.93 -21.06
N ALA A 63 -0.65 51.64 -21.10
CA ALA A 63 -0.04 51.02 -22.27
C ALA A 63 -0.99 51.13 -23.47
N GLU A 64 -0.44 51.32 -24.67
CA GLU A 64 -1.24 51.48 -25.89
C GLU A 64 -1.91 50.16 -26.27
N ALA A 65 -3.13 50.23 -26.81
CA ALA A 65 -3.79 49.07 -27.38
C ALA A 65 -2.94 48.51 -28.54
N ASP A 66 -2.99 47.20 -28.72
CA ASP A 66 -2.17 46.38 -29.63
C ASP A 66 -0.67 46.30 -29.30
N SER A 67 -0.23 46.81 -28.14
CA SER A 67 1.16 46.66 -27.69
C SER A 67 1.42 45.30 -27.05
N VAL A 68 2.57 44.71 -27.41
CA VAL A 68 3.08 43.47 -26.81
C VAL A 68 3.89 43.83 -25.56
N LEU A 69 3.45 43.35 -24.40
CA LEU A 69 4.05 43.67 -23.11
C LEU A 69 4.50 42.39 -22.39
N PRO A 70 5.72 42.36 -21.85
CA PRO A 70 6.20 41.30 -20.97
C PRO A 70 5.28 41.11 -19.76
N VAL A 71 5.13 39.86 -19.35
CA VAL A 71 4.42 39.51 -18.10
C VAL A 71 5.09 40.22 -16.92
N GLY A 72 4.27 40.90 -16.11
CA GLY A 72 4.71 41.68 -14.94
C GLY A 72 5.04 43.15 -15.24
N GLU A 73 5.07 43.59 -16.51
CA GLU A 73 5.23 45.00 -16.87
C GLU A 73 3.96 45.81 -16.55
N ALA A 74 4.13 47.08 -16.17
CA ALA A 74 3.03 47.97 -15.81
C ALA A 74 2.23 48.38 -17.05
N ILE A 75 0.95 48.04 -17.08
CA ILE A 75 0.04 48.40 -18.16
C ILE A 75 -0.84 49.62 -17.80
N GLY A 76 -1.06 49.89 -16.51
CA GLY A 76 -1.80 51.06 -16.04
C GLY A 76 -1.75 51.19 -14.52
N TYR A 77 -2.39 52.22 -13.96
CA TYR A 77 -2.34 52.48 -12.51
C TYR A 77 -3.73 52.75 -11.94
N ILE A 78 -3.93 52.46 -10.66
CA ILE A 78 -5.13 52.84 -9.89
C ILE A 78 -4.69 53.74 -8.74
N THR A 79 -5.34 54.89 -8.62
CA THR A 79 -5.05 55.85 -7.57
C THR A 79 -6.29 56.15 -6.74
N ASP A 80 -6.10 56.65 -5.51
CA ASP A 80 -7.21 56.91 -4.59
C ASP A 80 -7.98 58.22 -4.94
N SER A 81 -7.55 58.98 -5.94
CA SER A 81 -8.15 60.25 -6.40
C SER A 81 -8.23 60.32 -7.92
N ALA A 82 -9.21 61.01 -8.50
CA ALA A 82 -9.44 61.08 -9.97
C ALA A 82 -8.38 61.91 -10.73
N VAL A 83 -7.10 61.66 -10.53
CA VAL A 83 -5.98 62.33 -11.18
C VAL A 83 -5.57 61.52 -12.41
N ALA A 84 -5.51 62.18 -13.57
CA ALA A 84 -5.40 61.49 -14.86
C ALA A 84 -4.01 60.91 -15.18
N THR A 85 -2.92 61.39 -14.57
CA THR A 85 -1.55 61.01 -14.97
C THR A 85 -0.58 60.98 -13.79
N VAL A 86 0.28 59.96 -13.74
CA VAL A 86 1.37 59.77 -12.78
C VAL A 86 2.72 60.04 -13.46
N VAL A 87 3.61 60.84 -12.86
CA VAL A 87 4.92 61.23 -13.44
C VAL A 87 6.03 60.24 -13.03
N ALA A 88 6.80 59.71 -13.99
CA ALA A 88 7.91 58.78 -13.76
C ALA A 88 9.29 59.48 -13.62
N PRO A 89 10.28 58.96 -12.86
CA PRO A 89 11.62 59.58 -12.74
C PRO A 89 12.67 59.03 -13.75
N ALA A 90 13.61 59.90 -14.18
CA ALA A 90 14.58 59.70 -15.28
C ALA A 90 16.07 59.56 -14.83
N ALA A 91 16.94 59.05 -15.71
CA ALA A 91 18.37 58.71 -15.49
C ALA A 91 19.39 59.61 -16.26
N ALA A 92 20.60 59.89 -15.68
CA ALA A 92 21.97 59.98 -16.29
C ALA A 92 22.99 60.97 -15.59
N GLY A 93 24.29 60.56 -15.45
CA GLY A 93 25.51 61.39 -15.71
C GLY A 93 26.48 61.89 -14.59
N THR A 94 27.79 61.56 -14.66
CA THR A 94 29.04 61.93 -13.87
C THR A 94 29.70 63.30 -14.25
N PRO A 95 30.67 63.98 -13.53
CA PRO A 95 31.94 63.50 -12.88
C PRO A 95 32.47 64.18 -11.55
N GLU A 96 33.61 63.67 -11.01
CA GLU A 96 34.45 63.92 -9.78
C GLU A 96 34.99 65.35 -9.46
N PRO A 97 35.66 65.68 -8.28
CA PRO A 97 36.47 64.84 -7.35
C PRO A 97 36.28 64.99 -5.80
N ALA A 98 36.94 64.10 -5.03
CA ALA A 98 36.78 63.75 -3.60
C ALA A 98 37.55 64.63 -2.54
N PRO A 99 37.40 64.45 -1.19
CA PRO A 99 37.83 63.23 -0.47
C PRO A 99 36.96 62.69 0.70
N ALA A 100 36.91 61.34 0.73
CA ALA A 100 36.87 60.37 1.85
C ALA A 100 35.65 60.29 2.83
N ALA A 101 34.65 59.47 2.45
CA ALA A 101 33.79 58.69 3.34
C ALA A 101 33.45 57.34 2.64
N VAL A 102 33.38 56.25 3.42
CA VAL A 102 33.36 54.84 2.98
C VAL A 102 32.17 54.52 2.05
N SER A 103 32.45 53.92 0.88
CA SER A 103 31.50 53.64 -0.23
C SER A 103 30.83 52.25 -0.15
N LEU A 104 29.50 52.20 -0.27
CA LEU A 104 28.73 50.97 -0.53
C LEU A 104 29.04 50.42 -1.94
N PRO A 105 29.15 49.09 -2.14
CA PRO A 105 29.58 48.52 -3.43
C PRO A 105 28.51 48.66 -4.53
N GLU A 106 28.93 49.02 -5.75
CA GLU A 106 28.14 48.81 -6.98
C GLU A 106 28.01 47.30 -7.22
N GLY A 107 26.90 46.73 -6.76
CA GLY A 107 26.59 45.31 -6.92
C GLY A 107 25.09 45.06 -6.92
N TYR A 108 24.67 43.85 -7.28
CA TYR A 108 23.28 43.44 -7.16
C TYR A 108 22.97 43.02 -5.72
N ALA A 109 22.04 43.71 -5.07
CA ALA A 109 21.61 43.38 -3.71
C ALA A 109 20.82 42.07 -3.69
N VAL A 110 21.33 41.08 -2.95
CA VAL A 110 20.56 39.91 -2.54
C VAL A 110 19.69 40.34 -1.36
N LYS A 111 18.37 40.32 -1.52
CA LYS A 111 17.41 40.84 -0.54
C LYS A 111 16.71 39.73 0.22
N MET A 112 16.24 40.03 1.43
CA MET A 112 15.35 39.14 2.19
C MET A 112 14.05 38.87 1.40
N PRO A 113 13.76 37.63 1.00
CA PRO A 113 12.57 37.32 0.19
C PRO A 113 11.27 37.41 0.99
N GLN A 114 10.18 37.80 0.34
CA GLN A 114 8.83 37.72 0.92
C GLN A 114 8.24 36.34 0.61
N LEU A 115 8.13 35.48 1.63
CA LEU A 115 7.69 34.10 1.46
C LEU A 115 6.21 33.87 1.84
N SER A 116 5.53 34.91 2.35
CA SER A 116 4.09 34.93 2.61
C SER A 116 3.55 36.36 2.57
N ASP A 117 2.31 36.54 2.13
CA ASP A 117 1.63 37.85 2.05
C ASP A 117 1.51 38.59 3.40
N THR A 118 1.71 37.87 4.52
CA THR A 118 1.70 38.43 5.88
C THR A 118 3.09 38.63 6.47
N MET A 119 4.16 38.29 5.75
CA MET A 119 5.55 38.36 6.24
C MET A 119 6.10 39.78 6.09
N THR A 120 6.59 40.34 7.19
CA THR A 120 7.22 41.68 7.23
C THR A 120 8.71 41.62 7.54
N GLU A 121 9.20 40.54 8.16
CA GLU A 121 10.61 40.28 8.47
C GLU A 121 10.90 38.78 8.43
N GLY A 122 12.17 38.41 8.23
CA GLY A 122 12.67 37.04 8.25
C GLY A 122 13.98 36.94 9.01
N VAL A 123 14.30 35.75 9.53
CA VAL A 123 15.55 35.50 10.27
C VAL A 123 16.53 34.79 9.35
N LEU A 124 17.76 35.29 9.25
CA LEU A 124 18.80 34.60 8.49
C LEU A 124 19.39 33.45 9.33
N VAL A 125 19.21 32.19 8.91
CA VAL A 125 19.63 31.00 9.68
C VAL A 125 21.08 30.65 9.40
N SER A 126 21.47 30.60 8.13
CA SER A 126 22.84 30.25 7.71
C SER A 126 23.17 30.83 6.33
N TRP A 127 24.46 31.06 6.08
CA TRP A 127 24.99 31.30 4.74
C TRP A 127 25.51 29.99 4.17
N GLU A 128 25.07 29.64 2.96
CA GLU A 128 25.48 28.42 2.25
C GLU A 128 26.69 28.68 1.32
N LYS A 129 27.06 29.95 1.15
CA LYS A 129 28.19 30.41 0.32
C LYS A 129 29.05 31.42 1.08
N SER A 130 30.35 31.39 0.83
CA SER A 130 31.35 32.27 1.46
C SER A 130 31.63 33.52 0.61
N LEU A 131 32.16 34.58 1.26
CA LEU A 131 32.58 35.80 0.56
C LEU A 131 33.64 35.49 -0.51
N GLY A 132 33.34 35.87 -1.74
CA GLY A 132 34.17 35.63 -2.93
C GLY A 132 33.80 34.39 -3.73
N ASP A 133 32.82 33.60 -3.28
CA ASP A 133 32.34 32.46 -4.05
C ASP A 133 31.60 32.93 -5.31
N LYS A 134 31.86 32.24 -6.43
CA LYS A 134 31.14 32.46 -7.69
C LYS A 134 29.76 31.82 -7.58
N ILE A 135 28.72 32.63 -7.77
CA ILE A 135 27.31 32.24 -7.75
C ILE A 135 26.83 32.08 -9.20
N GLN A 136 26.23 30.93 -9.51
CA GLN A 136 25.56 30.68 -10.77
C GLN A 136 24.04 30.86 -10.62
N ARG A 137 23.34 31.06 -11.74
CA ARG A 137 21.88 31.17 -11.74
C ARG A 137 21.28 29.88 -11.17
N GLY A 138 20.61 30.01 -10.03
CA GLY A 138 19.93 28.93 -9.33
C GLY A 138 20.70 28.32 -8.15
N ASP A 139 21.84 28.92 -7.79
CA ASP A 139 22.56 28.56 -6.57
C ASP A 139 21.85 29.10 -5.32
N VAL A 140 21.76 28.25 -4.30
CA VAL A 140 21.34 28.64 -2.94
C VAL A 140 22.51 29.37 -2.26
N VAL A 141 22.25 30.57 -1.73
CA VAL A 141 23.27 31.40 -1.07
C VAL A 141 23.10 31.50 0.44
N ALA A 142 21.88 31.35 0.96
CA ALA A 142 21.58 31.40 2.38
C ALA A 142 20.27 30.66 2.69
N THR A 143 20.05 30.28 3.94
CA THR A 143 18.79 29.73 4.43
C THR A 143 18.15 30.74 5.39
N VAL A 144 16.84 30.98 5.23
CA VAL A 144 16.06 31.93 6.05
C VAL A 144 14.90 31.23 6.74
N GLU A 145 14.62 31.63 7.97
CA GLU A 145 13.52 31.14 8.80
C GLU A 145 12.46 32.23 8.93
N THR A 146 11.22 31.81 8.78
CA THR A 146 10.01 32.63 8.95
C THR A 146 9.16 32.02 10.05
N ASP A 147 8.09 32.72 10.43
CA ASP A 147 7.08 32.23 11.38
C ASP A 147 6.35 30.96 10.93
N LYS A 148 6.50 30.56 9.65
CA LYS A 148 5.77 29.44 9.04
C LYS A 148 6.66 28.37 8.38
N ALA A 149 7.88 28.71 7.96
CA ALA A 149 8.76 27.79 7.23
C ALA A 149 10.24 28.21 7.28
N ILE A 150 11.14 27.24 7.12
CA ILE A 150 12.57 27.42 6.83
C ILE A 150 12.76 27.15 5.34
N MET A 151 13.39 28.08 4.62
CA MET A 151 13.51 28.01 3.16
C MET A 151 14.86 28.53 2.67
N ASP A 152 15.33 27.98 1.56
CA ASP A 152 16.58 28.34 0.91
C ASP A 152 16.40 29.56 -0.01
N VAL A 153 17.34 30.51 0.08
CA VAL A 153 17.41 31.72 -0.75
C VAL A 153 18.24 31.40 -1.98
N GLU A 154 17.55 31.15 -3.09
CA GLU A 154 18.14 30.93 -4.41
C GLU A 154 18.38 32.26 -5.14
N VAL A 155 19.53 32.42 -5.78
CA VAL A 155 19.86 33.63 -6.54
C VAL A 155 19.87 33.37 -8.04
N PHE A 156 19.04 34.11 -8.77
CA PHE A 156 18.86 33.93 -10.22
C PHE A 156 19.81 34.78 -11.08
N ARG A 157 20.92 35.25 -10.50
CA ARG A 157 21.92 36.09 -11.19
C ARG A 157 23.33 35.58 -10.92
N GLU A 158 24.16 35.67 -11.95
CA GLU A 158 25.57 35.29 -11.86
C GLU A 158 26.40 36.43 -11.28
N GLY A 159 27.35 36.11 -10.40
CA GLY A 159 28.25 37.10 -9.78
C GLY A 159 29.11 36.48 -8.68
N TYR A 160 29.87 37.30 -7.96
CA TYR A 160 30.66 36.88 -6.80
C TYR A 160 30.04 37.42 -5.53
N LEU A 161 29.87 36.58 -4.51
CA LEU A 161 29.26 36.98 -3.24
C LEU A 161 30.17 37.98 -2.50
N SER A 162 29.66 39.17 -2.22
CA SER A 162 30.38 40.28 -1.60
C SER A 162 29.65 40.76 -0.35
N GLY A 163 30.42 41.21 0.63
CA GLY A 163 29.91 41.76 1.88
C GLY A 163 29.31 43.16 1.70
N PRO A 164 28.70 43.71 2.77
CA PRO A 164 28.58 43.11 4.10
C PRO A 164 27.53 41.98 4.14
N LEU A 165 27.87 40.86 4.77
CA LEU A 165 26.92 39.78 5.06
C LEU A 165 26.17 40.12 6.34
N VAL A 166 24.85 39.97 6.34
CA VAL A 166 24.07 39.97 7.56
C VAL A 166 24.46 38.77 8.43
N ALA A 167 24.58 38.98 9.75
CA ALA A 167 24.93 37.91 10.69
C ALA A 167 23.83 36.84 10.74
N ALA A 168 24.23 35.58 10.93
CA ALA A 168 23.27 34.53 11.28
C ALA A 168 22.51 34.92 12.57
N ASP A 169 21.26 34.51 12.66
CA ASP A 169 20.26 34.85 13.68
C ASP A 169 19.78 36.31 13.67
N ALA A 170 20.19 37.13 12.69
CA ALA A 170 19.69 38.50 12.55
C ALA A 170 18.30 38.52 11.89
N VAL A 171 17.40 39.31 12.47
CA VAL A 171 16.07 39.61 11.91
C VAL A 171 16.22 40.72 10.87
N VAL A 172 15.82 40.46 9.63
CA VAL A 172 15.92 41.39 8.50
C VAL A 172 14.52 41.64 7.94
N PRO A 173 14.10 42.91 7.78
CA PRO A 173 12.84 43.22 7.10
C PRO A 173 12.82 42.69 5.67
N VAL A 174 11.65 42.25 5.22
CA VAL A 174 11.44 41.80 3.85
C VAL A 174 11.82 42.92 2.87
N GLY A 175 12.66 42.60 1.89
CA GLY A 175 13.13 43.55 0.87
C GLY A 175 14.43 44.29 1.20
N GLU A 176 14.96 44.17 2.42
CA GLU A 176 16.28 44.73 2.78
C GLU A 176 17.45 43.84 2.31
N PRO A 177 18.61 44.41 1.92
CA PRO A 177 19.77 43.64 1.48
C PRO A 177 20.36 42.78 2.59
N ILE A 178 20.56 41.49 2.31
CA ILE A 178 21.29 40.55 3.17
C ILE A 178 22.74 40.32 2.73
N ALA A 179 23.03 40.51 1.43
CA ALA A 179 24.38 40.50 0.83
C ALA A 179 24.37 41.17 -0.55
N TRP A 180 25.53 41.20 -1.23
CA TRP A 180 25.68 41.78 -2.56
C TRP A 180 26.37 40.81 -3.53
N LEU A 181 26.05 40.89 -4.82
CA LEU A 181 26.78 40.23 -5.89
C LEU A 181 27.55 41.26 -6.73
N VAL A 182 28.84 41.03 -6.94
CA VAL A 182 29.72 41.87 -7.78
C VAL A 182 30.17 41.13 -9.04
N ALA A 183 30.52 41.87 -10.09
CA ALA A 183 30.77 41.30 -11.42
C ALA A 183 32.12 40.58 -11.53
N SER A 184 33.13 40.96 -10.72
CA SER A 184 34.45 40.35 -10.76
C SER A 184 35.02 40.03 -9.36
N PRO A 185 35.90 39.02 -9.21
CA PRO A 185 36.48 38.61 -7.92
C PRO A 185 37.24 39.74 -7.22
N GLU A 186 37.77 40.71 -7.98
CA GLU A 186 38.56 41.84 -7.48
C GLU A 186 37.69 42.89 -6.78
N GLN A 187 36.36 42.85 -6.98
CA GLN A 187 35.39 43.78 -6.42
C GLN A 187 34.77 43.27 -5.10
N VAL A 188 35.16 42.08 -4.63
CA VAL A 188 34.61 41.45 -3.43
C VAL A 188 35.09 42.16 -2.17
N GLN A 189 34.16 42.77 -1.43
CA GLN A 189 34.43 43.36 -0.11
C GLN A 189 34.39 42.29 0.97
N ARG A 190 35.46 42.20 1.77
CA ARG A 190 35.67 41.14 2.78
C ARG A 190 35.59 41.60 4.24
N ASP A 191 35.31 42.88 4.52
CA ASP A 191 35.35 43.44 5.89
C ASP A 191 34.03 44.09 6.39
N SER A 192 33.73 43.78 7.66
CA SER A 192 32.78 44.34 8.65
C SER A 192 31.26 44.19 8.45
N ALA A 193 30.62 43.51 9.41
CA ALA A 193 29.18 43.47 9.64
C ALA A 193 28.65 44.84 10.10
N ALA A 194 27.53 45.30 9.52
CA ALA A 194 26.88 46.54 9.93
C ALA A 194 26.12 46.35 11.26
N ALA A 195 26.59 47.01 12.32
CA ALA A 195 25.83 47.25 13.54
C ALA A 195 24.78 48.36 13.29
N GLY A 196 23.53 48.13 13.69
CA GLY A 196 22.45 49.09 13.54
C GLY A 196 22.71 50.44 14.23
N THR A 197 22.23 51.51 13.60
CA THR A 197 22.20 52.89 14.13
C THR A 197 20.75 53.38 14.06
N GLY A 198 20.00 53.63 15.14
CA GLY A 198 20.10 54.71 16.13
C GLY A 198 18.89 55.65 15.96
N THR A 199 18.22 56.23 16.96
CA THR A 199 18.78 56.94 18.12
C THR A 199 17.71 57.32 19.18
N ALA A 200 18.18 57.56 20.41
CA ALA A 200 17.44 57.83 21.64
C ALA A 200 17.42 59.31 22.05
N GLY A 201 16.49 59.70 22.94
CA GLY A 201 16.45 61.02 23.60
C GLY A 201 15.67 61.10 24.92
N LYS A 202 16.38 60.80 26.03
CA LYS A 202 16.33 61.33 27.44
C LYS A 202 15.01 61.62 28.18
N VAL A 203 14.89 61.07 29.41
CA VAL A 203 14.79 61.81 30.70
C VAL A 203 15.41 60.97 31.85
N SER A 204 16.14 61.60 32.77
CA SER A 204 16.61 61.08 34.07
C SER A 204 15.78 61.79 35.16
N SER A 205 15.26 61.22 36.25
CA SER A 205 15.95 60.60 37.38
C SER A 205 14.95 60.27 38.54
N VAL A 206 15.41 59.46 39.51
CA VAL A 206 15.02 59.37 40.95
C VAL A 206 14.05 58.26 41.44
N HIS A 207 14.65 57.29 42.16
CA HIS A 207 14.20 56.47 43.32
C HIS A 207 13.11 55.37 43.18
N GLY A 208 13.47 54.16 43.68
CA GLY A 208 12.56 53.34 44.50
C GLY A 208 12.15 51.95 43.99
N SER A 209 12.87 50.92 44.43
CA SER A 209 12.44 49.54 44.74
C SER A 209 11.70 48.64 43.72
N ALA A 210 12.12 47.36 43.76
CA ALA A 210 11.45 46.12 43.33
C ALA A 210 11.61 45.68 41.86
N THR A 211 12.38 44.60 41.70
CA THR A 211 12.51 43.81 40.48
C THR A 211 11.39 42.76 40.39
N PRO A 212 10.71 42.58 39.25
CA PRO A 212 10.10 41.31 38.90
C PRO A 212 10.86 40.60 37.77
N VAL A 213 10.90 39.28 37.90
CA VAL A 213 11.61 38.31 37.07
C VAL A 213 10.82 38.06 35.78
N ILE A 214 11.48 38.08 34.61
CA ILE A 214 10.88 37.67 33.32
C ILE A 214 10.95 36.14 33.23
N ALA A 215 9.78 35.50 33.11
CA ALA A 215 9.62 34.07 32.87
C ALA A 215 9.68 33.74 31.37
N THR A 216 10.38 32.66 31.04
CA THR A 216 10.52 32.07 29.69
C THR A 216 9.24 31.35 29.21
N MET A 217 8.90 31.51 27.94
CA MET A 217 7.69 30.97 27.28
C MET A 217 7.82 29.46 26.95
N PRO A 218 6.75 28.65 27.05
CA PRO A 218 6.67 27.29 26.49
C PRO A 218 6.23 27.28 25.00
N ALA A 219 6.64 26.24 24.28
CA ALA A 219 6.40 26.00 22.85
C ALA A 219 4.92 25.75 22.46
N LEU A 220 4.53 26.18 21.25
CA LEU A 220 3.18 26.07 20.66
C LEU A 220 2.76 24.62 20.34
N VAL A 221 1.48 24.29 20.60
CA VAL A 221 0.80 23.06 20.14
C VAL A 221 -0.18 23.43 19.02
N SER A 222 -0.07 22.82 17.84
CA SER A 222 -0.96 23.04 16.69
C SER A 222 -2.21 22.15 16.79
N GLY A 223 -3.42 22.73 16.78
CA GLY A 223 -4.67 21.97 16.60
C GLY A 223 -5.97 22.49 17.22
N THR A 224 -5.97 23.57 18.00
CA THR A 224 -7.20 24.10 18.65
C THR A 224 -7.83 25.25 17.88
N HIS A 225 -9.15 25.20 17.67
CA HIS A 225 -9.91 26.30 17.05
C HIS A 225 -9.93 27.56 17.95
N PRO A 226 -9.79 28.79 17.40
CA PRO A 226 -9.87 30.02 18.18
C PRO A 226 -11.22 30.20 18.88
N ALA A 227 -11.22 30.78 20.08
CA ALA A 227 -12.45 31.08 20.82
C ALA A 227 -13.42 31.98 20.00
N PRO A 228 -14.74 31.85 20.19
CA PRO A 228 -15.75 32.72 19.57
C PRO A 228 -15.46 34.20 19.86
N ARG A 229 -15.88 35.12 18.96
CA ARG A 229 -15.71 36.56 19.22
C ARG A 229 -16.55 36.99 20.44
N PRO A 230 -16.06 37.92 21.28
CA PRO A 230 -16.83 38.46 22.38
C PRO A 230 -18.05 39.22 21.87
N GLN A 231 -19.16 39.17 22.61
CA GLN A 231 -20.43 39.82 22.28
C GLN A 231 -20.38 41.34 22.49
N GLN A 232 -19.50 41.83 23.37
CA GLN A 232 -19.20 43.26 23.54
C GLN A 232 -17.70 43.49 23.48
N GLY A 233 -17.27 44.47 22.67
CA GLY A 233 -15.86 44.76 22.42
C GLY A 233 -15.24 43.91 21.30
N ALA A 234 -13.92 43.98 21.14
CA ALA A 234 -13.18 43.19 20.16
C ALA A 234 -11.99 42.47 20.83
N ALA A 235 -11.55 41.36 20.26
CA ALA A 235 -10.40 40.59 20.74
C ALA A 235 -9.43 40.34 19.59
N SER A 236 -8.13 40.45 19.84
CA SER A 236 -7.12 40.22 18.80
C SER A 236 -7.11 38.74 18.35
N PRO A 237 -6.72 38.43 17.10
CA PRO A 237 -6.68 37.06 16.61
C PRO A 237 -5.84 36.13 17.49
N PHE A 238 -4.69 36.63 17.95
CA PHE A 238 -3.80 35.89 18.85
C PHE A 238 -4.41 35.69 20.25
N ALA A 239 -5.11 36.69 20.80
CA ALA A 239 -5.84 36.55 22.07
C ALA A 239 -6.97 35.50 21.96
N ARG A 240 -7.68 35.44 20.83
CA ARG A 240 -8.73 34.43 20.59
C ARG A 240 -8.18 33.02 20.43
N GLN A 241 -7.02 32.89 19.78
CA GLN A 241 -6.33 31.61 19.67
C GLN A 241 -5.86 31.13 21.03
N LEU A 242 -5.25 32.03 21.83
CA LEU A 242 -4.80 31.74 23.17
C LEU A 242 -5.95 31.42 24.14
N ALA A 243 -7.07 32.13 24.03
CA ALA A 243 -8.27 31.86 24.81
C ALA A 243 -8.93 30.53 24.43
N GLY A 244 -8.89 30.16 23.15
CA GLY A 244 -9.32 28.83 22.68
C GLY A 244 -8.41 27.71 23.19
N GLN A 245 -7.10 27.96 23.29
CA GLN A 245 -6.13 27.02 23.87
C GLN A 245 -6.28 26.86 25.39
N GLN A 246 -6.60 27.94 26.10
CA GLN A 246 -6.71 27.97 27.57
C GLN A 246 -8.14 27.80 28.10
N GLY A 247 -9.14 27.70 27.23
CA GLY A 247 -10.55 27.58 27.60
C GLY A 247 -11.15 28.83 28.28
N VAL A 248 -10.58 30.02 28.02
CA VAL A 248 -10.99 31.28 28.67
C VAL A 248 -12.14 31.95 27.91
N ASP A 249 -13.23 32.29 28.62
CA ASP A 249 -14.38 33.01 28.04
C ASP A 249 -14.06 34.50 27.88
N LEU A 250 -13.91 34.93 26.62
CA LEU A 250 -13.58 36.30 26.26
C LEU A 250 -14.63 37.33 26.68
N ASN A 251 -15.89 36.93 26.92
CA ASN A 251 -16.94 37.85 27.37
C ASN A 251 -16.77 38.32 28.81
N ARG A 252 -15.87 37.66 29.56
CA ARG A 252 -15.59 37.98 30.96
C ARG A 252 -14.33 38.84 31.12
N LEU A 253 -13.65 39.14 30.02
CA LEU A 253 -12.40 39.90 30.01
C LEU A 253 -12.64 41.34 29.62
N ARG A 254 -11.89 42.25 30.26
CA ARG A 254 -11.84 43.66 29.88
C ARG A 254 -10.55 43.92 29.14
N GLY A 255 -10.65 44.35 27.88
CA GLY A 255 -9.47 44.52 27.03
C GLY A 255 -8.61 45.69 27.45
N SER A 256 -7.31 45.45 27.62
CA SER A 256 -6.30 46.47 27.94
C SER A 256 -5.64 47.09 26.71
N GLY A 257 -5.95 46.60 25.50
CA GLY A 257 -5.45 47.13 24.24
C GLY A 257 -6.10 48.44 23.78
N PRO A 258 -5.58 49.07 22.70
CA PRO A 258 -6.14 50.29 22.14
C PRO A 258 -7.62 50.14 21.79
N ALA A 259 -8.45 51.12 22.14
CA ALA A 259 -9.92 51.07 22.03
C ALA A 259 -10.62 49.95 22.84
N GLY A 260 -9.96 49.39 23.86
CA GLY A 260 -10.55 48.38 24.76
C GLY A 260 -10.53 46.97 24.19
N VAL A 261 -9.65 46.69 23.22
CA VAL A 261 -9.50 45.36 22.59
C VAL A 261 -8.81 44.39 23.54
N ILE A 262 -9.35 43.18 23.68
CA ILE A 262 -8.76 42.09 24.47
C ILE A 262 -7.50 41.59 23.75
N ILE A 263 -6.35 41.73 24.40
CA ILE A 263 -5.05 41.29 23.89
C ILE A 263 -4.57 40.03 24.62
N ALA A 264 -3.50 39.41 24.12
CA ALA A 264 -3.01 38.15 24.68
C ALA A 264 -2.63 38.26 26.17
N ALA A 265 -2.14 39.43 26.60
CA ALA A 265 -1.85 39.70 28.01
C ALA A 265 -3.10 39.57 28.90
N ASP A 266 -4.29 39.97 28.43
CA ASP A 266 -5.54 39.89 29.19
C ASP A 266 -6.00 38.44 29.37
N VAL A 267 -5.80 37.63 28.33
CA VAL A 267 -6.12 36.19 28.35
C VAL A 267 -5.15 35.43 29.26
N LEU A 268 -3.85 35.75 29.18
CA LEU A 268 -2.83 35.18 30.06
C LEU A 268 -3.04 35.56 31.52
N ALA A 269 -3.45 36.80 31.79
CA ALA A 269 -3.76 37.25 33.13
C ALA A 269 -5.00 36.55 33.71
N ALA A 270 -6.03 36.30 32.88
CA ALA A 270 -7.25 35.61 33.30
C ALA A 270 -7.12 34.09 33.41
N GLY A 271 -6.20 33.48 32.64
CA GLY A 271 -5.82 32.07 32.79
C GLY A 271 -5.11 31.77 34.11
N GLY A 272 -4.82 32.79 34.93
CA GLY A 272 -4.18 32.66 36.24
C GLY A 272 -5.10 32.18 37.38
N ASP A 273 -6.44 32.21 37.21
CA ASP A 273 -7.39 31.92 38.29
C ASP A 273 -8.11 30.56 38.21
N THR A 274 -7.80 29.72 37.22
CA THR A 274 -8.02 28.28 37.37
C THR A 274 -6.72 27.65 37.82
N ALA A 275 -6.44 27.74 39.12
CA ALA A 275 -5.44 26.88 39.74
C ALA A 275 -5.75 25.41 39.37
N PRO A 276 -4.88 24.73 38.61
CA PRO A 276 -4.83 23.29 38.73
C PRO A 276 -4.54 23.03 40.21
N ALA A 277 -5.30 22.12 40.82
CA ALA A 277 -4.98 21.62 42.16
C ALA A 277 -3.45 21.49 42.25
N ALA A 278 -2.85 22.22 43.19
CA ALA A 278 -1.41 22.29 43.32
C ALA A 278 -0.83 20.88 43.20
N SER A 279 -0.20 20.58 42.06
CA SER A 279 0.70 19.45 42.02
C SER A 279 1.80 19.87 42.97
N THR A 280 1.77 19.33 44.17
CA THR A 280 2.89 19.37 45.10
C THR A 280 4.06 18.75 44.36
N ARG A 281 4.82 19.53 43.59
CA ARG A 281 6.19 19.16 43.28
C ARG A 281 6.83 19.01 44.65
N PRO A 282 7.35 17.84 45.03
CA PRO A 282 8.14 17.72 46.23
C PRO A 282 9.19 18.83 46.16
N SER A 283 9.32 19.64 47.21
CA SER A 283 10.43 20.58 47.29
C SER A 283 11.70 19.75 47.20
N GLU A 284 12.42 19.83 46.07
CA GLU A 284 13.68 19.11 45.93
C GLU A 284 14.60 19.57 47.07
N PRO A 285 15.17 18.65 47.85
CA PRO A 285 16.02 19.03 48.97
C PRO A 285 17.21 19.83 48.46
N ALA A 286 17.41 21.03 48.99
CA ALA A 286 18.57 21.84 48.66
C ALA A 286 19.84 21.11 49.12
N VAL A 287 20.62 20.60 48.16
CA VAL A 287 21.88 19.91 48.42
C VAL A 287 22.96 20.96 48.74
N PRO A 288 23.59 20.97 49.93
CA PRO A 288 24.65 21.93 50.25
C PRO A 288 25.89 21.68 49.38
N GLY A 289 26.41 22.72 48.72
CA GLY A 289 27.66 22.67 47.96
C GLY A 289 27.75 23.74 46.86
N ASN A 290 28.97 24.04 46.40
CA ASN A 290 29.18 24.88 45.21
C ASN A 290 29.09 24.01 43.95
N GLY A 291 27.91 23.96 43.33
CA GLY A 291 27.69 23.26 42.06
C GLY A 291 28.07 24.11 40.83
N ARG A 292 28.23 23.46 39.67
CA ARG A 292 28.29 24.13 38.36
C ARG A 292 26.90 24.22 37.73
N ALA A 293 26.70 25.17 36.81
CA ALA A 293 25.49 25.20 35.99
C ALA A 293 25.40 23.94 35.10
N MET A 294 24.17 23.44 34.91
CA MET A 294 23.88 22.42 33.90
C MET A 294 24.12 23.00 32.50
N THR A 295 24.76 22.21 31.65
CA THR A 295 24.84 22.45 30.20
C THR A 295 23.43 22.37 29.58
N ALA A 296 23.26 22.89 28.36
CA ALA A 296 21.98 22.84 27.66
C ALA A 296 21.46 21.39 27.48
N ILE A 297 22.35 20.45 27.17
CA ILE A 297 22.02 19.02 27.04
C ILE A 297 21.58 18.43 28.38
N GLU A 298 22.28 18.71 29.48
CA GLU A 298 21.89 18.23 30.82
C GLU A 298 20.52 18.76 31.25
N ARG A 299 20.23 20.01 30.90
CA ARG A 299 18.91 20.63 31.14
C ARG A 299 17.81 19.96 30.31
N ALA A 300 18.08 19.70 29.03
CA ALA A 300 17.15 19.02 28.14
C ALA A 300 16.88 17.56 28.59
N ILE A 301 17.93 16.83 28.97
CA ILE A 301 17.80 15.47 29.53
C ILE A 301 16.97 15.51 30.82
N SER A 302 17.25 16.45 31.73
CA SER A 302 16.48 16.59 32.97
C SER A 302 14.98 16.81 32.68
N GLN A 303 14.65 17.72 31.76
CA GLN A 303 13.26 17.97 31.35
C GLN A 303 12.60 16.74 30.70
N ALA A 304 13.31 16.05 29.81
CA ALA A 304 12.80 14.85 29.14
C ALA A 304 12.55 13.70 30.15
N MET A 305 13.48 13.49 31.09
CA MET A 305 13.34 12.46 32.13
C MET A 305 12.17 12.77 33.08
N VAL A 306 11.96 14.03 33.45
CA VAL A 306 10.79 14.45 34.23
C VAL A 306 9.50 14.21 33.45
N ALA A 307 9.47 14.49 32.15
CA ALA A 307 8.28 14.23 31.32
C ALA A 307 7.95 12.74 31.20
N SER A 308 8.97 11.87 31.09
CA SER A 308 8.81 10.40 31.06
C SER A 308 8.13 9.84 32.31
N LEU A 309 8.24 10.49 33.47
CA LEU A 309 7.57 10.05 34.71
C LEU A 309 6.04 10.08 34.63
N SER A 310 5.47 10.82 33.66
CA SER A 310 4.03 10.87 33.42
C SER A 310 3.49 9.67 32.61
N ILE A 311 4.38 8.80 32.13
CA ILE A 311 4.05 7.64 31.30
C ILE A 311 3.89 6.43 32.23
N PRO A 312 2.69 5.83 32.32
CA PRO A 312 2.51 4.60 33.08
C PRO A 312 3.17 3.46 32.31
N VAL A 313 4.36 3.04 32.75
CA VAL A 313 5.15 2.02 32.07
C VAL A 313 5.07 0.66 32.77
N PHE A 314 5.21 -0.40 31.99
CA PHE A 314 5.48 -1.75 32.48
C PHE A 314 6.63 -2.38 31.69
N HIS A 315 7.22 -3.44 32.24
CA HIS A 315 8.40 -4.10 31.68
C HIS A 315 8.15 -5.57 31.44
N VAL A 316 8.60 -6.07 30.28
CA VAL A 316 8.59 -7.49 29.95
C VAL A 316 9.96 -7.88 29.40
N THR A 317 10.49 -9.03 29.82
CA THR A 317 11.81 -9.49 29.39
C THR A 317 11.71 -10.84 28.72
N VAL A 318 12.42 -11.00 27.61
CA VAL A 318 12.68 -12.30 26.96
C VAL A 318 14.19 -12.51 26.82
N ARG A 319 14.63 -13.76 26.76
CA ARG A 319 16.03 -14.10 26.43
C ARG A 319 16.09 -14.65 25.01
N ALA A 320 16.96 -14.07 24.17
CA ALA A 320 17.19 -14.49 22.79
C ALA A 320 18.63 -14.99 22.61
N ARG A 321 18.84 -15.94 21.71
CA ARG A 321 20.15 -16.49 21.32
C ARG A 321 20.65 -15.83 20.03
N PRO A 322 21.53 -14.80 20.11
CA PRO A 322 21.89 -13.99 18.95
C PRO A 322 22.95 -14.64 18.05
N GLU A 323 23.42 -15.85 18.34
CA GLU A 323 24.58 -16.44 17.66
C GLU A 323 24.36 -16.60 16.15
N ALA A 324 23.13 -16.95 15.73
CA ALA A 324 22.76 -17.02 14.32
C ALA A 324 22.81 -15.64 13.66
N LEU A 325 22.22 -14.64 14.31
CA LEU A 325 22.19 -13.25 13.82
C LEU A 325 23.60 -12.66 13.73
N ILE A 326 24.45 -12.91 14.72
CA ILE A 326 25.85 -12.44 14.74
C ILE A 326 26.66 -13.09 13.61
N ARG A 327 26.51 -14.40 13.39
CA ARG A 327 27.19 -15.09 12.28
C ARG A 327 26.77 -14.50 10.94
N ALA A 328 25.47 -14.30 10.74
CA ALA A 328 24.94 -13.79 9.49
C ALA A 328 25.31 -12.31 9.27
N ALA A 329 25.20 -11.46 10.30
CA ALA A 329 25.65 -10.06 10.23
C ALA A 329 27.14 -9.96 9.87
N LYS A 330 28.01 -10.81 10.45
CA LYS A 330 29.43 -10.87 10.09
C LYS A 330 29.66 -11.33 8.65
N ALA A 331 28.91 -12.33 8.18
CA ALA A 331 29.03 -12.84 6.81
C ALA A 331 28.72 -11.75 5.77
N HIS A 332 27.78 -10.86 6.08
CA HIS A 332 27.36 -9.75 5.22
C HIS A 332 28.04 -8.41 5.56
N GLN A 333 29.07 -8.39 6.43
CA GLN A 333 29.79 -7.18 6.86
C GLN A 333 28.89 -6.08 7.49
N ILE A 334 27.77 -6.47 8.12
CA ILE A 334 26.83 -5.58 8.78
C ILE A 334 27.07 -5.57 10.29
N SER A 335 26.84 -4.43 10.93
CA SER A 335 26.86 -4.32 12.38
C SER A 335 25.68 -5.07 13.02
N VAL A 336 25.95 -5.77 14.12
CA VAL A 336 24.91 -6.52 14.88
C VAL A 336 23.76 -5.59 15.31
N THR A 337 24.08 -4.33 15.62
CA THR A 337 23.09 -3.29 15.96
C THR A 337 22.11 -3.00 14.82
N VAL A 338 22.59 -2.86 13.58
CA VAL A 338 21.72 -2.68 12.39
C VAL A 338 20.88 -3.93 12.13
N ALA A 339 21.47 -5.11 12.28
CA ALA A 339 20.75 -6.37 12.13
C ALA A 339 19.62 -6.52 13.16
N ILE A 340 19.86 -6.12 14.41
CA ILE A 340 18.82 -6.10 15.46
C ILE A 340 17.76 -5.04 15.15
N ALA A 341 18.12 -3.86 14.64
CA ALA A 341 17.15 -2.86 14.23
C ALA A 341 16.23 -3.38 13.11
N LYS A 342 16.77 -4.11 12.12
CA LYS A 342 15.94 -4.76 11.10
C LYS A 342 15.05 -5.86 11.68
N ALA A 343 15.57 -6.68 12.60
CA ALA A 343 14.77 -7.68 13.30
C ALA A 343 13.61 -7.05 14.11
N ALA A 344 13.86 -5.92 14.77
CA ALA A 344 12.84 -5.14 15.45
C ALA A 344 11.80 -4.59 14.48
N SER A 345 12.22 -4.06 13.32
CA SER A 345 11.30 -3.61 12.25
C SER A 345 10.40 -4.75 11.74
N GLN A 346 10.93 -5.97 11.59
CA GLN A 346 10.12 -7.15 11.22
C GLN A 346 9.07 -7.50 12.28
N ALA A 347 9.41 -7.38 13.55
CA ALA A 347 8.47 -7.58 14.65
C ALA A 347 7.43 -6.45 14.72
N LEU A 348 7.84 -5.18 14.55
CA LEU A 348 6.93 -4.03 14.56
C LEU A 348 5.86 -4.12 13.45
N GLY A 349 6.21 -4.65 12.27
CA GLY A 349 5.25 -4.85 11.18
C GLY A 349 4.11 -5.82 11.51
N LYS A 350 4.30 -6.70 12.49
CA LYS A 350 3.26 -7.61 13.01
C LYS A 350 2.49 -7.02 14.20
N HIS A 351 3.08 -6.05 14.89
CA HIS A 351 2.59 -5.47 16.15
C HIS A 351 2.52 -3.94 16.07
N PRO A 352 1.61 -3.36 15.26
CA PRO A 352 1.59 -1.93 14.95
C PRO A 352 1.38 -1.04 16.19
N LEU A 353 0.70 -1.53 17.24
CA LEU A 353 0.49 -0.80 18.49
C LEU A 353 1.80 -0.49 19.23
N VAL A 354 2.83 -1.33 19.07
CA VAL A 354 4.17 -1.12 19.67
C VAL A 354 4.91 0.05 18.99
N ASN A 355 4.48 0.45 17.79
CA ASN A 355 5.01 1.62 17.06
C ASN A 355 4.12 2.87 17.19
N ALA A 356 2.95 2.76 17.81
CA ALA A 356 2.00 3.86 17.97
C ALA A 356 2.46 4.87 19.04
N ALA A 357 1.73 5.98 19.20
CA ALA A 357 1.98 6.96 20.26
C ALA A 357 0.68 7.47 20.88
N TYR A 358 0.69 7.67 22.20
CA TYR A 358 -0.38 8.36 22.92
C TYR A 358 -0.29 9.87 22.71
N GLN A 359 -1.43 10.51 22.42
CA GLN A 359 -1.58 11.96 22.43
C GLN A 359 -2.47 12.39 23.62
N PRO A 360 -2.12 13.49 24.32
CA PRO A 360 -2.87 13.98 25.49
C PRO A 360 -4.35 14.32 25.27
N THR A 361 -4.86 14.29 24.04
CA THR A 361 -6.28 14.50 23.68
C THR A 361 -7.06 13.18 23.56
N ASP A 362 -6.75 12.19 24.41
CA ASP A 362 -7.34 10.85 24.40
C ASP A 362 -7.31 10.16 23.04
N LYS A 363 -6.19 10.31 22.32
CA LYS A 363 -6.01 9.78 20.97
C LYS A 363 -4.75 8.92 20.87
N ILE A 364 -4.88 7.76 20.23
CA ILE A 364 -3.73 6.94 19.83
C ILE A 364 -3.45 7.21 18.35
N VAL A 365 -2.18 7.46 18.02
CA VAL A 365 -1.73 7.64 16.63
C VAL A 365 -0.91 6.43 16.22
N GLU A 366 -1.47 5.65 15.31
CA GLU A 366 -0.78 4.54 14.65
C GLU A 366 0.12 5.05 13.52
N ARG A 367 1.30 4.45 13.37
CA ARG A 367 2.34 4.86 12.40
C ARG A 367 2.84 3.64 11.66
N GLY A 368 2.83 3.69 10.33
CA GLY A 368 3.33 2.61 9.46
C GLY A 368 4.83 2.66 9.23
N GLN A 369 5.45 3.84 9.35
CA GLN A 369 6.89 4.00 9.19
C GLN A 369 7.66 3.50 10.42
N HIS A 370 8.78 2.79 10.21
CA HIS A 370 9.65 2.31 11.27
C HIS A 370 10.92 3.16 11.32
N ASP A 371 10.88 4.25 12.10
CA ASP A 371 12.03 5.10 12.35
C ASP A 371 12.67 4.71 13.69
N ILE A 372 13.78 3.97 13.61
CA ILE A 372 14.40 3.33 14.77
C ILE A 372 15.54 4.21 15.30
N GLY A 373 15.32 4.80 16.47
CA GLY A 373 16.35 5.49 17.24
C GLY A 373 17.28 4.48 17.93
N ILE A 374 18.58 4.69 17.86
CA ILE A 374 19.57 3.81 18.48
C ILE A 374 20.49 4.61 19.38
N ALA A 375 20.47 4.31 20.68
CA ALA A 375 21.26 5.03 21.68
C ALA A 375 22.78 4.85 21.43
N ALA A 376 23.52 5.97 21.32
CA ALA A 376 24.96 5.99 21.06
C ALA A 376 25.69 7.00 21.97
N THR A 377 26.89 6.62 22.44
CA THR A 377 27.74 7.47 23.28
C THR A 377 28.59 8.43 22.42
N THR A 378 28.70 9.69 22.84
CA THR A 378 29.58 10.69 22.23
C THR A 378 31.00 10.58 22.78
N GLU A 379 32.00 11.12 22.09
CA GLU A 379 33.42 11.06 22.53
C GLU A 379 33.64 11.69 23.93
N ASP A 380 32.88 12.75 24.27
CA ASP A 380 32.93 13.40 25.59
C ASP A 380 32.09 12.70 26.68
N GLY A 381 31.59 11.47 26.43
CA GLY A 381 30.79 10.71 27.39
C GLY A 381 29.31 11.11 27.50
N GLY A 382 28.78 11.91 26.58
CA GLY A 382 27.34 12.21 26.46
C GLY A 382 26.56 11.12 25.71
N LEU A 383 25.22 11.21 25.70
CA LEU A 383 24.32 10.28 25.00
C LEU A 383 23.53 11.01 23.91
N VAL A 384 23.48 10.43 22.71
CA VAL A 384 22.65 10.89 21.58
C VAL A 384 21.92 9.71 20.97
N VAL A 385 20.79 9.95 20.31
CA VAL A 385 19.97 8.91 19.66
C VAL A 385 19.85 9.22 18.17
N PRO A 386 20.83 8.80 17.34
CA PRO A 386 20.66 8.80 15.89
C PRO A 386 19.46 7.92 15.47
N VAL A 387 18.73 8.36 14.44
CA VAL A 387 17.52 7.69 13.95
C VAL A 387 17.75 7.11 12.55
N LEU A 388 17.61 5.79 12.41
CA LEU A 388 17.52 5.14 11.10
C LEU A 388 16.08 5.24 10.58
N ARG A 389 15.90 5.89 9.43
CA ARG A 389 14.58 6.18 8.86
C ARG A 389 14.10 5.08 7.92
N GLY A 390 12.79 4.75 7.98
CA GLY A 390 12.12 3.86 7.04
C GLY A 390 12.74 2.45 6.98
N VAL A 391 13.02 1.85 8.14
CA VAL A 391 13.74 0.56 8.24
C VAL A 391 12.95 -0.60 7.61
N GLU A 392 11.62 -0.50 7.55
CA GLU A 392 10.72 -1.47 6.93
C GLU A 392 11.05 -1.73 5.46
N GLY A 393 11.27 -0.67 4.68
CA GLY A 393 11.45 -0.75 3.22
C GLY A 393 12.89 -0.99 2.76
N LYS A 394 13.88 -0.89 3.65
CA LYS A 394 15.31 -0.91 3.29
C LYS A 394 15.97 -2.26 3.52
N GLY A 395 16.86 -2.65 2.60
CA GLY A 395 17.75 -3.80 2.75
C GLY A 395 18.85 -3.53 3.79
N LEU A 396 19.50 -4.59 4.27
CA LEU A 396 20.53 -4.43 5.31
C LEU A 396 21.77 -3.68 4.85
N ASP A 397 22.21 -3.88 3.61
CA ASP A 397 23.40 -3.20 3.07
C ASP A 397 23.17 -1.69 3.00
N GLN A 398 21.97 -1.28 2.56
CA GLN A 398 21.55 0.11 2.57
C GLN A 398 21.51 0.67 3.99
N LEU A 399 20.91 -0.05 4.93
CA LEU A 399 20.85 0.38 6.34
C LEU A 399 22.25 0.50 6.94
N GLN A 400 23.18 -0.40 6.62
CA GLN A 400 24.56 -0.34 7.08
C GLN A 400 25.33 0.84 6.46
N ALA A 401 25.10 1.13 5.18
CA ALA A 401 25.68 2.27 4.49
C ALA A 401 25.19 3.61 5.07
N GLU A 402 23.91 3.72 5.47
CA GLU A 402 23.35 4.89 6.14
C GLU A 402 23.81 4.99 7.60
N TRP A 403 23.89 3.87 8.31
CA TRP A 403 24.25 3.82 9.73
C TRP A 403 25.68 4.29 10.01
N THR A 404 26.63 3.92 9.15
CA THR A 404 28.06 4.21 9.33
C THR A 404 28.36 5.72 9.46
N PRO A 405 27.98 6.59 8.50
CA PRO A 405 28.20 8.04 8.63
C PRO A 405 27.34 8.66 9.73
N LEU A 406 26.14 8.14 9.97
CA LEU A 406 25.25 8.63 11.04
C LEU A 406 25.88 8.42 12.43
N LEU A 407 26.50 7.27 12.66
CA LEU A 407 27.20 6.97 13.91
C LEU A 407 28.45 7.84 14.10
N GLU A 408 29.20 8.14 13.03
CA GLU A 408 30.34 9.06 13.11
C GLU A 408 29.92 10.49 13.46
N LYS A 409 28.85 10.99 12.83
CA LYS A 409 28.26 12.29 13.18
C LYS A 409 27.76 12.31 14.62
N ALA A 410 27.10 11.24 15.07
CA ALA A 410 26.63 11.10 16.45
C ALA A 410 27.77 11.21 17.47
N ARG A 411 28.88 10.50 17.23
CA ARG A 411 30.07 10.55 18.11
C ARG A 411 30.67 11.95 18.24
N LYS A 412 30.72 12.69 17.13
CA LYS A 412 31.25 14.07 17.02
C LYS A 412 30.23 15.17 17.33
N ARG A 413 29.00 14.83 17.70
CA ARG A 413 27.87 15.78 17.94
C ARG A 413 27.54 16.67 16.73
N ARG A 414 27.55 16.10 15.53
CA ARG A 414 27.27 16.80 14.26
C ARG A 414 25.99 16.30 13.58
N LEU A 415 25.04 15.76 14.34
CA LEU A 415 23.75 15.31 13.79
C LEU A 415 22.87 16.54 13.48
N SER A 416 22.24 16.53 12.32
CA SER A 416 21.21 17.52 11.99
C SER A 416 19.92 17.25 12.81
N PRO A 417 19.04 18.24 13.00
CA PRO A 417 17.78 18.04 13.71
C PRO A 417 16.94 16.86 13.19
N SER A 418 16.91 16.62 11.88
CA SER A 418 16.17 15.50 11.28
C SER A 418 16.79 14.13 11.56
N GLU A 419 18.08 14.06 11.91
CA GLU A 419 18.83 12.84 12.18
C GLU A 419 18.67 12.30 13.62
N TYR A 420 18.12 13.08 14.56
CA TYR A 420 17.92 12.64 15.96
C TYR A 420 16.53 12.92 16.56
N THR A 421 15.63 13.61 15.85
CA THR A 421 14.28 13.95 16.36
C THR A 421 13.24 12.89 15.97
N HIS A 422 12.19 12.74 16.76
CA HIS A 422 11.00 11.92 16.42
C HIS A 422 11.26 10.49 15.93
N PRO A 423 12.01 9.63 16.65
CA PRO A 423 11.95 8.19 16.39
C PRO A 423 10.54 7.67 16.70
N THR A 424 10.11 6.62 16.00
CA THR A 424 8.85 5.92 16.32
C THR A 424 9.07 4.78 17.31
N PHE A 425 10.27 4.20 17.32
CA PHE A 425 10.71 3.15 18.22
C PHE A 425 12.19 3.35 18.59
N THR A 426 12.62 2.89 19.77
CA THR A 426 14.02 3.10 20.21
C THR A 426 14.67 1.81 20.72
N ILE A 427 15.97 1.67 20.45
CA ILE A 427 16.82 0.57 20.91
C ILE A 427 17.96 1.15 21.73
N SER A 428 18.08 0.68 22.97
CA SER A 428 19.24 0.94 23.84
C SER A 428 20.04 -0.35 23.98
N ASN A 429 21.30 -0.34 23.56
CA ASN A 429 22.17 -1.51 23.62
C ASN A 429 23.35 -1.27 24.57
N MET A 430 23.35 -1.96 25.71
CA MET A 430 24.46 -1.93 26.68
C MET A 430 25.17 -3.29 26.78
N GLY A 431 24.90 -4.22 25.86
CA GLY A 431 25.48 -5.57 25.91
C GLY A 431 27.01 -5.60 25.86
N MET A 432 27.63 -4.61 25.23
CA MET A 432 29.09 -4.46 25.18
C MET A 432 29.75 -4.19 26.55
N TYR A 433 28.98 -3.72 27.54
CA TYR A 433 29.48 -3.43 28.88
C TYR A 433 29.29 -4.60 29.86
N GLY A 434 28.82 -5.76 29.39
CA GLY A 434 28.64 -6.95 30.23
C GLY A 434 27.54 -6.82 31.28
N ILE A 435 26.58 -5.91 31.08
CA ILE A 435 25.45 -5.69 31.98
C ILE A 435 24.49 -6.89 31.92
N ALA A 436 24.10 -7.42 33.08
CA ALA A 436 23.21 -8.58 33.15
C ALA A 436 21.76 -8.24 32.78
N GLN A 437 21.28 -7.05 33.14
CA GLN A 437 19.94 -6.54 32.82
C GLN A 437 19.92 -5.02 33.07
N PHE A 438 19.16 -4.28 32.28
CA PHE A 438 18.81 -2.89 32.58
C PHE A 438 17.46 -2.55 31.93
N ASP A 439 16.84 -1.49 32.43
CA ASP A 439 15.57 -0.98 31.92
C ASP A 439 15.83 0.35 31.21
N ALA A 440 15.22 0.53 30.04
CA ALA A 440 15.30 1.77 29.30
C ALA A 440 14.06 2.63 29.55
N ILE A 441 14.21 3.95 29.52
CA ILE A 441 13.12 4.89 29.83
C ILE A 441 12.41 5.26 28.52
N VAL A 442 11.10 4.99 28.44
CA VAL A 442 10.25 5.47 27.32
C VAL A 442 10.19 6.99 27.37
N THR A 443 10.37 7.64 26.23
CA THR A 443 10.24 9.09 26.06
C THR A 443 8.88 9.46 25.48
N PRO A 444 8.31 10.63 25.81
CA PRO A 444 7.08 11.10 25.19
C PRO A 444 7.17 11.07 23.65
N GLY A 445 6.11 10.59 22.99
CA GLY A 445 6.05 10.46 21.52
C GLY A 445 6.40 9.05 20.99
N THR A 446 6.88 8.14 21.85
CA THR A 446 7.00 6.71 21.57
C THR A 446 6.18 5.91 22.58
N SER A 447 5.68 4.73 22.18
CA SER A 447 4.97 3.82 23.07
C SER A 447 5.87 2.75 23.67
N ALA A 448 7.04 2.49 23.09
CA ALA A 448 7.96 1.47 23.59
C ALA A 448 9.44 1.76 23.27
N ILE A 449 10.31 1.19 24.10
CA ILE A 449 11.78 1.14 23.93
C ILE A 449 12.27 -0.25 24.35
N ILE A 450 13.27 -0.79 23.67
CA ILE A 450 13.93 -2.04 24.09
C ILE A 450 15.33 -1.79 24.63
N ALA A 451 15.66 -2.51 25.70
CA ALA A 451 16.96 -2.56 26.35
C ALA A 451 17.62 -3.92 26.07
N ILE A 452 18.84 -3.90 25.54
CA ILE A 452 19.59 -5.11 25.16
C ILE A 452 20.82 -5.25 26.05
N ALA A 453 20.80 -6.29 26.89
CA ALA A 453 21.84 -6.61 27.86
C ALA A 453 22.91 -7.56 27.29
N GLY A 454 23.94 -7.90 28.08
CA GLY A 454 25.03 -8.77 27.67
C GLY A 454 24.58 -10.21 27.42
N ASN A 455 25.21 -10.89 26.45
CA ASN A 455 24.92 -12.29 26.16
C ASN A 455 25.52 -13.21 27.25
N GLY A 456 24.68 -14.02 27.90
CA GLY A 456 25.09 -14.99 28.91
C GLY A 456 24.71 -16.43 28.55
N PRO A 457 24.97 -17.41 29.43
CA PRO A 457 24.65 -18.83 29.19
C PRO A 457 23.16 -19.10 28.91
N GLU A 458 22.28 -18.26 29.43
CA GLU A 458 20.83 -18.34 29.24
C GLU A 458 20.31 -17.49 28.06
N GLY A 459 21.21 -16.89 27.28
CA GLY A 459 20.91 -15.98 26.17
C GLY A 459 21.00 -14.50 26.54
N MET A 460 20.83 -13.64 25.53
CA MET A 460 20.83 -12.18 25.58
C MET A 460 19.46 -11.68 26.08
N PRO A 461 19.37 -11.05 27.26
CA PRO A 461 18.13 -10.46 27.75
C PRO A 461 17.74 -9.23 26.93
N ILE A 462 16.48 -9.20 26.51
CA ILE A 462 15.84 -8.08 25.82
C ILE A 462 14.63 -7.68 26.67
N THR A 463 14.70 -6.50 27.28
CA THR A 463 13.60 -5.93 28.08
C THR A 463 12.89 -4.85 27.28
N ILE A 464 11.58 -4.98 27.07
CA ILE A 464 10.76 -3.88 26.55
C ILE A 464 10.20 -3.08 27.73
N THR A 465 10.33 -1.76 27.64
CA THR A 465 9.57 -0.81 28.45
C THR A 465 8.46 -0.25 27.57
N ALA A 466 7.20 -0.37 28.00
CA ALA A 466 6.06 0.03 27.18
C ALA A 466 5.05 0.90 27.95
N ASP A 467 4.48 1.89 27.27
CA ASP A 467 3.40 2.75 27.76
C ASP A 467 2.10 1.95 27.83
N HIS A 468 1.61 1.70 29.05
CA HIS A 468 0.42 0.91 29.33
C HIS A 468 -0.87 1.57 28.82
N ARG A 469 -0.84 2.85 28.41
CA ARG A 469 -1.96 3.51 27.73
C ARG A 469 -2.14 3.06 26.28
N VAL A 470 -1.09 2.53 25.65
CA VAL A 470 -1.08 2.15 24.23
C VAL A 470 -0.88 0.65 24.07
N VAL A 471 0.09 0.08 24.77
CA VAL A 471 0.49 -1.34 24.64
C VAL A 471 0.05 -2.09 25.90
N ASN A 472 -0.53 -3.28 25.73
CA ASN A 472 -0.88 -4.15 26.85
C ASN A 472 0.16 -5.27 27.02
N GLY A 473 0.08 -6.01 28.14
CA GLY A 473 1.03 -7.08 28.45
C GLY A 473 1.09 -8.21 27.42
N ALA A 474 -0.02 -8.56 26.77
CA ALA A 474 -0.06 -9.59 25.74
C ALA A 474 0.61 -9.14 24.45
N GLU A 475 0.34 -7.90 24.00
CA GLU A 475 0.98 -7.28 22.83
C GLU A 475 2.49 -7.19 23.00
N ALA A 476 2.96 -6.73 24.17
CA ALA A 476 4.39 -6.67 24.49
C ALA A 476 5.04 -8.07 24.47
N ALA A 477 4.35 -9.10 24.99
CA ALA A 477 4.84 -10.48 24.98
C ALA A 477 4.89 -11.10 23.57
N LEU A 478 3.87 -10.85 22.74
CA LEU A 478 3.82 -11.30 21.35
C LEU A 478 4.89 -10.62 20.50
N PHE A 479 5.10 -9.31 20.68
CA PHE A 479 6.19 -8.58 20.05
C PHE A 479 7.55 -9.16 20.42
N LEU A 480 7.81 -9.38 21.72
CA LEU A 480 9.07 -9.96 22.17
C LEU A 480 9.27 -11.41 21.68
N LYS A 481 8.19 -12.20 21.58
CA LYS A 481 8.23 -13.53 20.99
C LYS A 481 8.66 -13.48 19.52
N ASP A 482 8.06 -12.59 18.74
CA ASP A 482 8.39 -12.45 17.31
C ASP A 482 9.76 -11.82 17.09
N LEU A 483 10.18 -10.87 17.94
CA LEU A 483 11.54 -10.32 17.93
C LEU A 483 12.57 -11.38 18.28
N LYS A 484 12.32 -12.21 19.30
CA LYS A 484 13.16 -13.36 19.64
C LYS A 484 13.26 -14.30 18.45
N GLN A 485 12.14 -14.64 17.81
CA GLN A 485 12.15 -15.49 16.63
C GLN A 485 12.96 -14.87 15.49
N ALA A 486 12.83 -13.57 15.24
CA ALA A 486 13.62 -12.87 14.24
C ALA A 486 15.13 -12.89 14.56
N ILE A 487 15.52 -12.78 15.83
CA ILE A 487 16.94 -12.83 16.22
C ILE A 487 17.51 -14.25 16.16
N GLU A 488 16.74 -15.26 16.58
CA GLU A 488 17.21 -16.65 16.66
C GLU A 488 17.18 -17.39 15.32
N HIS A 489 16.24 -17.00 14.43
CA HIS A 489 16.05 -17.58 13.09
C HIS A 489 16.16 -16.49 12.03
N PRO A 490 17.32 -15.84 11.93
CA PRO A 490 17.41 -14.65 11.15
C PRO A 490 17.36 -14.97 9.66
N GLU A 491 17.70 -16.19 9.20
CA GLU A 491 17.56 -16.68 7.82
C GLU A 491 16.19 -16.40 7.19
N ALA A 492 15.10 -16.37 7.97
CA ALA A 492 13.75 -16.13 7.48
C ALA A 492 13.55 -14.72 6.90
N TRP A 493 14.37 -13.74 7.31
CA TRP A 493 14.32 -12.34 6.85
C TRP A 493 15.70 -11.78 6.46
N LEU A 494 16.79 -12.42 6.88
CA LEU A 494 18.19 -12.15 6.52
C LEU A 494 18.60 -12.82 5.23
N ALA A 495 17.83 -13.77 4.69
CA ALA A 495 18.09 -14.29 3.35
C ALA A 495 18.36 -13.08 2.47
N SER A 496 19.65 -12.85 2.21
CA SER A 496 20.08 -11.66 1.55
C SER A 496 19.37 -11.67 0.23
N THR A 497 19.01 -10.48 -0.22
CA THR A 497 19.02 -10.06 -1.61
C THR A 497 20.38 -10.38 -2.27
N GLY A 498 20.82 -11.65 -2.22
CA GLY A 498 21.54 -12.22 -3.33
C GLY A 498 20.56 -12.32 -4.49
N PRO A 499 21.04 -12.35 -5.72
CA PRO A 499 20.14 -12.41 -6.85
C PRO A 499 19.30 -13.69 -6.70
N VAL A 500 17.98 -13.56 -6.59
CA VAL A 500 17.04 -14.69 -6.38
C VAL A 500 17.17 -15.70 -7.52
N ILE A 501 17.64 -15.19 -8.65
CA ILE A 501 18.25 -15.93 -9.75
C ILE A 501 19.79 -15.88 -9.58
N PRO A 502 20.46 -16.98 -9.21
CA PRO A 502 21.91 -17.01 -9.06
C PRO A 502 22.66 -16.43 -10.27
N GLU A 503 23.69 -15.63 -10.00
CA GLU A 503 24.63 -15.18 -11.03
C GLU A 503 25.45 -16.37 -11.54
N GLY A 504 25.64 -16.45 -12.86
CA GLY A 504 26.41 -17.51 -13.48
C GLY A 504 26.28 -17.52 -14.99
N ASN A 505 27.16 -18.28 -15.64
CA ASN A 505 27.10 -18.50 -17.09
C ASN A 505 26.11 -19.63 -17.41
N TYR A 506 24.82 -19.31 -17.33
CA TYR A 506 23.72 -20.23 -17.63
C TYR A 506 23.17 -19.98 -19.04
N ASP A 507 22.60 -21.02 -19.67
CA ASP A 507 21.92 -20.87 -20.95
C ASP A 507 20.72 -19.91 -20.83
N VAL A 508 20.00 -19.97 -19.70
CA VAL A 508 18.89 -19.06 -19.35
C VAL A 508 18.95 -18.64 -17.89
N GLN A 509 18.37 -17.48 -17.56
CA GLN A 509 18.26 -17.03 -16.17
C GLN A 509 17.18 -17.82 -15.43
N VAL A 510 16.01 -17.99 -16.05
CA VAL A 510 14.92 -18.79 -15.47
C VAL A 510 14.43 -19.85 -16.45
N LEU A 511 14.27 -21.07 -15.95
CA LEU A 511 13.60 -22.16 -16.65
C LEU A 511 12.21 -22.38 -16.05
N VAL A 512 11.16 -22.25 -16.85
CA VAL A 512 9.79 -22.63 -16.49
C VAL A 512 9.45 -23.98 -17.10
N ILE A 513 9.07 -24.95 -16.29
CA ILE A 513 8.69 -26.29 -16.74
C ILE A 513 7.16 -26.43 -16.70
N GLY A 514 6.54 -26.40 -17.87
CA GLY A 514 5.09 -26.44 -18.07
C GLY A 514 4.55 -25.10 -18.56
N ALA A 515 3.81 -25.11 -19.67
CA ALA A 515 3.17 -23.94 -20.26
C ALA A 515 1.66 -23.93 -20.02
N GLY A 516 1.23 -24.24 -18.79
CA GLY A 516 -0.13 -23.95 -18.33
C GLY A 516 -0.24 -22.54 -17.73
N PRO A 517 -1.43 -22.13 -17.24
CA PRO A 517 -1.68 -20.77 -16.76
C PRO A 517 -0.62 -20.24 -15.77
N GLY A 518 -0.23 -21.05 -14.78
CA GLY A 518 0.80 -20.63 -13.81
C GLY A 518 2.20 -20.49 -14.39
N GLY A 519 2.57 -21.33 -15.37
CA GLY A 519 3.87 -21.26 -16.04
C GLY A 519 3.93 -20.10 -17.04
N GLU A 520 2.88 -19.93 -17.85
CA GLU A 520 2.77 -18.83 -18.81
C GLU A 520 2.83 -17.47 -18.11
N ASP A 521 2.00 -17.25 -17.08
CA ASP A 521 1.98 -15.96 -16.39
C ASP A 521 3.28 -15.68 -15.64
N CYS A 522 3.92 -16.71 -15.07
CA CYS A 522 5.25 -16.56 -14.49
C CYS A 522 6.30 -16.16 -15.54
N ALA A 523 6.34 -16.85 -16.69
CA ALA A 523 7.31 -16.59 -17.74
C ALA A 523 7.14 -15.20 -18.36
N ARG A 524 5.89 -14.78 -18.58
CA ARG A 524 5.53 -13.47 -19.12
C ARG A 524 5.99 -12.35 -18.18
N GLU A 525 5.64 -12.43 -16.90
CA GLU A 525 6.04 -11.46 -15.88
C GLU A 525 7.59 -11.32 -15.80
N LEU A 526 8.31 -12.45 -15.84
CA LEU A 526 9.77 -12.45 -15.80
C LEU A 526 10.39 -11.75 -17.02
N VAL A 527 9.89 -12.05 -18.22
CA VAL A 527 10.44 -11.48 -19.46
C VAL A 527 10.08 -10.00 -19.64
N GLU A 528 8.90 -9.56 -19.17
CA GLU A 528 8.54 -8.14 -19.11
C GLU A 528 9.53 -7.34 -18.25
N ASN A 529 10.10 -7.97 -17.23
CA ASN A 529 11.12 -7.41 -16.36
C ASN A 529 12.56 -7.74 -16.81
N GLY A 530 12.76 -8.14 -18.07
CA GLY A 530 14.08 -8.30 -18.69
C GLY A 530 14.81 -9.60 -18.36
N VAL A 531 14.15 -10.57 -17.72
CA VAL A 531 14.77 -11.86 -17.37
C VAL A 531 14.76 -12.81 -18.56
N LYS A 532 15.94 -13.33 -18.93
CA LYS A 532 16.08 -14.34 -20.00
C LYS A 532 15.44 -15.68 -19.57
N THR A 533 14.29 -15.99 -20.15
CA THR A 533 13.46 -17.13 -19.73
C THR A 533 13.23 -18.14 -20.85
N ALA A 534 13.37 -19.44 -20.54
CA ALA A 534 12.86 -20.52 -21.38
C ALA A 534 11.66 -21.20 -20.71
N MET A 535 10.68 -21.61 -21.52
CA MET A 535 9.51 -22.34 -21.09
C MET A 535 9.44 -23.66 -21.84
N VAL A 536 9.49 -24.78 -21.12
CA VAL A 536 9.43 -26.13 -21.69
C VAL A 536 8.01 -26.65 -21.60
N ASN A 537 7.41 -27.00 -22.74
CA ASN A 537 6.06 -27.54 -22.83
C ASN A 537 6.09 -28.89 -23.56
N ASN A 538 5.29 -29.86 -23.11
CA ASN A 538 5.26 -31.19 -23.73
C ASN A 538 4.40 -31.27 -25.00
N ALA A 539 3.92 -30.14 -25.50
CA ALA A 539 3.05 -30.02 -26.66
C ALA A 539 3.47 -28.80 -27.52
N PRO A 540 3.12 -28.78 -28.81
CA PRO A 540 3.52 -27.69 -29.71
C PRO A 540 2.92 -26.33 -29.35
N LEU A 541 1.76 -26.31 -28.68
CA LEU A 541 1.06 -25.09 -28.30
C LEU A 541 0.92 -25.01 -26.77
N PRO A 542 1.10 -23.82 -26.16
CA PRO A 542 0.93 -23.59 -24.73
C PRO A 542 -0.56 -23.59 -24.33
N GLY A 543 -0.86 -23.32 -23.06
CA GLY A 543 -2.19 -23.31 -22.46
C GLY A 543 -2.48 -24.47 -21.50
N GLY A 544 -1.57 -25.45 -21.44
CA GLY A 544 -1.62 -26.60 -20.53
C GLY A 544 -2.96 -27.35 -20.53
N GLU A 545 -3.29 -28.00 -19.42
CA GLU A 545 -4.56 -28.73 -19.30
C GLU A 545 -5.78 -27.80 -19.47
N CYS A 546 -5.74 -26.60 -18.89
CA CYS A 546 -6.89 -25.70 -18.88
C CYS A 546 -7.37 -25.34 -20.30
N LEU A 547 -6.46 -25.08 -21.24
CA LEU A 547 -6.81 -24.81 -22.63
C LEU A 547 -7.19 -26.08 -23.39
N TRP A 548 -6.44 -27.18 -23.22
CA TRP A 548 -6.57 -28.32 -24.14
C TRP A 548 -7.53 -29.40 -23.67
N ARG A 549 -7.63 -29.62 -22.36
CA ARG A 549 -8.32 -30.77 -21.76
C ARG A 549 -9.12 -30.43 -20.48
N GLY A 550 -9.40 -29.16 -20.23
CA GLY A 550 -10.03 -28.69 -18.99
C GLY A 550 -11.03 -27.57 -19.20
N CYS A 551 -10.67 -26.36 -18.75
CA CYS A 551 -11.56 -25.21 -18.63
C CYS A 551 -12.22 -24.79 -19.95
N ILE A 552 -11.42 -24.55 -21.00
CA ILE A 552 -11.91 -24.01 -22.27
C ILE A 552 -12.78 -25.03 -23.04
N PRO A 553 -12.38 -26.30 -23.21
CA PRO A 553 -13.22 -27.25 -23.93
C PRO A 553 -14.52 -27.56 -23.18
N SER A 554 -14.50 -27.65 -21.84
CA SER A 554 -15.74 -27.81 -21.05
C SER A 554 -16.67 -26.62 -21.25
N LYS A 555 -16.15 -25.39 -21.24
CA LYS A 555 -16.98 -24.18 -21.33
C LYS A 555 -17.56 -23.98 -22.74
N ALA A 556 -16.85 -24.43 -23.77
CA ALA A 556 -17.38 -24.47 -25.14
C ALA A 556 -18.55 -25.46 -25.28
N TRP A 557 -18.48 -26.64 -24.65
CA TRP A 557 -19.62 -27.57 -24.60
C TRP A 557 -20.76 -27.03 -23.74
N ARG A 558 -20.44 -26.46 -22.57
CA ARG A 558 -21.42 -25.88 -21.65
C ARG A 558 -22.25 -24.79 -22.33
N ALA A 559 -21.64 -23.90 -23.11
CA ALA A 559 -22.38 -22.86 -23.84
C ALA A 559 -23.45 -23.45 -24.78
N ALA A 560 -23.17 -24.56 -25.46
CA ALA A 560 -24.16 -25.24 -26.29
C ALA A 560 -25.25 -25.93 -25.45
N ALA A 561 -24.87 -26.55 -24.33
CA ALA A 561 -25.82 -27.16 -23.38
C ALA A 561 -26.78 -26.12 -22.78
N ASP A 562 -26.25 -24.95 -22.42
CA ASP A 562 -27.04 -23.83 -21.88
C ASP A 562 -28.06 -23.34 -22.90
N HIS A 563 -27.65 -23.15 -24.16
CA HIS A 563 -28.61 -22.81 -25.22
C HIS A 563 -29.69 -23.85 -25.43
N ILE A 564 -29.39 -25.16 -25.29
CA ILE A 564 -30.42 -26.20 -25.36
C ILE A 564 -31.43 -26.00 -24.21
N ARG A 565 -30.94 -25.83 -22.98
CA ARG A 565 -31.78 -25.62 -21.79
C ARG A 565 -32.61 -24.33 -21.87
N ASP A 566 -32.03 -23.21 -22.31
CA ASP A 566 -32.74 -21.94 -22.41
C ASP A 566 -33.91 -22.04 -23.39
N ARG A 567 -33.70 -22.71 -24.53
CA ARG A 567 -34.76 -22.97 -25.53
C ARG A 567 -35.88 -23.87 -25.00
N GLU A 568 -35.66 -24.68 -23.97
CA GLU A 568 -36.73 -25.45 -23.32
C GLU A 568 -37.68 -24.54 -22.49
N HIS A 569 -37.22 -23.38 -22.04
CA HIS A 569 -37.98 -22.44 -21.21
C HIS A 569 -38.64 -21.29 -21.99
N ASP A 570 -38.25 -21.08 -23.25
CA ASP A 570 -38.77 -20.04 -24.14
C ASP A 570 -40.30 -19.96 -24.23
N ALA A 571 -40.98 -21.12 -24.15
CA ALA A 571 -42.43 -21.20 -24.23
C ALA A 571 -43.13 -20.43 -23.09
N ALA A 572 -42.53 -20.38 -21.90
CA ALA A 572 -43.05 -19.61 -20.77
C ALA A 572 -42.99 -18.09 -21.02
N MET A 573 -42.08 -17.65 -21.88
CA MET A 573 -41.93 -16.25 -22.33
C MET A 573 -42.75 -15.94 -23.61
N GLY A 574 -43.55 -16.88 -24.10
CA GLY A 574 -44.35 -16.73 -25.31
C GLY A 574 -43.57 -16.89 -26.62
N LEU A 575 -42.33 -17.42 -26.56
CA LEU A 575 -41.53 -17.75 -27.75
C LEU A 575 -41.71 -19.23 -28.11
N SER A 576 -41.87 -19.53 -29.40
CA SER A 576 -42.06 -20.90 -29.86
C SER A 576 -41.06 -21.26 -30.95
N PHE A 577 -40.26 -22.29 -30.68
CA PHE A 577 -39.33 -22.90 -31.61
C PHE A 577 -39.55 -24.42 -31.64
N GLY A 578 -38.94 -25.13 -32.61
CA GLY A 578 -38.88 -26.59 -32.57
C GLY A 578 -37.98 -27.10 -31.43
N LYS A 579 -38.08 -28.40 -31.11
CA LYS A 579 -37.19 -29.02 -30.11
C LYS A 579 -35.72 -28.84 -30.54
N PRO A 580 -34.82 -28.36 -29.65
CA PRO A 580 -33.40 -28.24 -29.97
C PRO A 580 -32.80 -29.58 -30.40
N SER A 581 -31.98 -29.56 -31.44
CA SER A 581 -31.24 -30.73 -31.93
C SER A 581 -29.73 -30.45 -31.94
N LEU A 582 -28.94 -31.35 -31.36
CA LEU A 582 -27.49 -31.23 -31.30
C LEU A 582 -26.81 -31.84 -32.53
N ASP A 583 -26.02 -31.04 -33.24
CA ASP A 583 -25.04 -31.52 -34.23
C ASP A 583 -23.68 -31.65 -33.54
N TRP A 584 -23.34 -32.89 -33.14
CA TRP A 584 -22.09 -33.19 -32.42
C TRP A 584 -20.84 -32.84 -33.23
N VAL A 585 -20.86 -33.11 -34.55
CA VAL A 585 -19.70 -32.87 -35.42
C VAL A 585 -19.43 -31.38 -35.51
N ARG A 586 -20.48 -30.57 -35.69
CA ARG A 586 -20.34 -29.11 -35.74
C ARG A 586 -19.95 -28.51 -34.40
N LEU A 587 -20.47 -29.02 -33.29
CA LEU A 587 -20.06 -28.61 -31.94
C LEU A 587 -18.57 -28.88 -31.72
N GLU A 588 -18.09 -30.08 -32.08
CA GLU A 588 -16.68 -30.45 -31.95
C GLU A 588 -15.77 -29.62 -32.86
N GLN A 589 -16.19 -29.32 -34.09
CA GLN A 589 -15.47 -28.41 -34.97
C GLN A 589 -15.36 -27.01 -34.35
N HIS A 590 -16.46 -26.49 -33.79
CA HIS A 590 -16.47 -25.19 -33.12
C HIS A 590 -15.53 -25.16 -31.92
N ARG A 591 -15.62 -26.16 -31.04
CA ARG A 591 -14.73 -26.30 -29.87
C ARG A 591 -13.26 -26.33 -30.29
N ARG A 592 -12.90 -27.21 -31.23
CA ARG A 592 -11.51 -27.36 -31.71
C ARG A 592 -10.98 -26.07 -32.34
N GLY A 593 -11.82 -25.35 -33.08
CA GLY A 593 -11.48 -24.04 -33.63
C GLY A 593 -11.08 -23.04 -32.54
N ILE A 594 -11.87 -22.95 -31.46
CA ILE A 594 -11.55 -22.09 -30.32
C ILE A 594 -10.20 -22.47 -29.70
N LEU A 595 -9.96 -23.77 -29.46
CA LEU A 595 -8.73 -24.24 -28.84
C LEU A 595 -7.50 -23.91 -29.69
N GLN A 596 -7.58 -24.21 -31.00
CA GLN A 596 -6.50 -23.95 -31.94
C GLN A 596 -6.16 -22.47 -32.00
N THR A 597 -7.15 -21.60 -32.20
CA THR A 597 -6.95 -20.15 -32.26
C THR A 597 -6.32 -19.61 -30.97
N ARG A 598 -6.82 -20.03 -29.81
CA ARG A 598 -6.29 -19.60 -28.50
C ARG A 598 -4.85 -20.08 -28.29
N GLY A 599 -4.54 -21.33 -28.67
CA GLY A 599 -3.20 -21.89 -28.54
C GLY A 599 -2.18 -21.22 -29.44
N GLU A 600 -2.54 -20.96 -30.70
CA GLU A 600 -1.71 -20.22 -31.66
C GLU A 600 -1.46 -18.77 -31.19
N MET A 601 -2.50 -18.12 -30.67
CA MET A 601 -2.37 -16.78 -30.09
C MET A 601 -1.44 -16.76 -28.88
N ALA A 602 -1.59 -17.72 -27.95
CA ALA A 602 -0.73 -17.83 -26.77
C ALA A 602 0.74 -18.05 -27.17
N LEU A 603 1.01 -18.98 -28.10
CA LEU A 603 2.37 -19.21 -28.62
C LEU A 603 2.96 -17.94 -29.25
N LYS A 604 2.16 -17.25 -30.09
CA LYS A 604 2.58 -16.02 -30.75
C LYS A 604 2.89 -14.91 -29.73
N THR A 605 2.08 -14.77 -28.68
CA THR A 605 2.31 -13.82 -27.59
C THR A 605 3.61 -14.16 -26.86
N ASP A 606 3.79 -15.41 -26.45
CA ASP A 606 4.97 -15.83 -25.68
C ASP A 606 6.28 -15.62 -26.47
N GLN A 607 6.28 -16.00 -27.75
CA GLN A 607 7.41 -15.75 -28.65
C GLN A 607 7.62 -14.26 -28.92
N GLY A 608 6.53 -13.48 -29.06
CA GLY A 608 6.58 -12.03 -29.25
C GLY A 608 7.16 -11.30 -28.04
N MET A 609 6.94 -11.82 -26.83
CA MET A 609 7.57 -11.35 -25.60
C MET A 609 9.04 -11.76 -25.49
N LYS A 610 9.53 -12.66 -26.35
CA LYS A 610 10.88 -13.26 -26.37
C LYS A 610 11.09 -14.37 -25.34
N ILE A 611 10.02 -15.05 -24.91
CA ILE A 611 10.15 -16.32 -24.17
C ILE A 611 10.67 -17.38 -25.14
N GLN A 612 11.72 -18.12 -24.74
CA GLN A 612 12.18 -19.27 -25.50
C GLN A 612 11.26 -20.48 -25.22
N VAL A 613 10.24 -20.65 -26.04
CA VAL A 613 9.30 -21.79 -25.94
C VAL A 613 9.94 -23.04 -26.58
N LEU A 614 10.09 -24.10 -25.80
CA LEU A 614 10.71 -25.37 -26.21
C LEU A 614 9.70 -26.52 -26.09
N GLU A 615 9.60 -27.35 -27.12
CA GLU A 615 8.73 -28.51 -27.15
C GLU A 615 9.49 -29.77 -26.69
N GLY A 616 9.13 -30.28 -25.51
CA GLY A 616 9.74 -31.47 -24.94
C GLY A 616 9.38 -31.76 -23.48
N TYR A 617 10.05 -32.75 -22.91
CA TYR A 617 9.97 -33.13 -21.50
C TYR A 617 11.28 -32.80 -20.80
N ALA A 618 11.24 -31.92 -19.81
CA ALA A 618 12.39 -31.58 -18.97
C ALA A 618 12.55 -32.60 -17.82
N ARG A 619 13.80 -33.01 -17.57
CA ARG A 619 14.19 -33.87 -16.45
C ARG A 619 15.45 -33.30 -15.82
N PHE A 620 15.46 -33.12 -14.50
CA PHE A 620 16.64 -32.63 -13.78
C PHE A 620 17.81 -33.62 -13.90
N THR A 621 18.98 -33.08 -14.22
CA THR A 621 20.26 -33.80 -14.25
C THR A 621 21.20 -33.36 -13.13
N GLY A 622 20.88 -32.24 -12.46
CA GLY A 622 21.56 -31.67 -11.31
C GLY A 622 20.81 -30.45 -10.78
N ASP A 623 21.44 -29.70 -9.86
CA ASP A 623 20.84 -28.54 -9.18
C ASP A 623 20.47 -27.37 -10.12
N HIS A 624 21.21 -27.19 -11.21
CA HIS A 624 21.08 -26.08 -12.17
C HIS A 624 21.00 -26.55 -13.63
N SER A 625 20.66 -27.82 -13.86
CA SER A 625 20.65 -28.39 -15.21
C SER A 625 19.49 -29.37 -15.43
N VAL A 626 18.92 -29.29 -16.62
CA VAL A 626 17.94 -30.27 -17.13
C VAL A 626 18.40 -30.87 -18.45
N GLU A 627 17.93 -32.09 -18.71
CA GLU A 627 17.84 -32.66 -20.05
C GLU A 627 16.41 -32.48 -20.56
N ILE A 628 16.28 -31.91 -21.76
CA ILE A 628 15.02 -31.83 -22.50
C ILE A 628 15.03 -32.96 -23.53
N SER A 629 14.02 -33.81 -23.50
CA SER A 629 13.79 -34.87 -24.50
C SER A 629 12.59 -34.52 -25.38
N GLY A 630 12.50 -35.09 -26.58
CA GLY A 630 11.45 -34.81 -27.55
C GLY A 630 11.95 -34.02 -28.75
N LYS A 631 11.15 -33.08 -29.24
CA LYS A 631 11.42 -32.36 -30.49
C LYS A 631 12.61 -31.42 -30.38
N ASP A 632 12.69 -30.64 -29.30
CA ASP A 632 13.78 -29.68 -29.06
C ASP A 632 14.90 -30.23 -28.17
N ALA A 633 15.18 -31.53 -28.30
CA ALA A 633 16.07 -32.26 -27.40
C ALA A 633 17.45 -31.59 -27.22
N ARG A 634 17.83 -31.33 -25.98
CA ARG A 634 19.10 -30.69 -25.58
C ARG A 634 19.31 -30.76 -24.07
N THR A 635 20.53 -30.52 -23.62
CA THR A 635 20.78 -30.12 -22.23
C THR A 635 20.66 -28.60 -22.11
N LEU A 636 20.16 -28.12 -20.96
CA LEU A 636 19.99 -26.70 -20.69
C LEU A 636 20.32 -26.40 -19.22
N THR A 637 21.14 -25.39 -19.01
CA THR A 637 21.52 -24.87 -17.69
C THR A 637 20.73 -23.62 -17.34
N PHE A 638 20.39 -23.44 -16.06
CA PHE A 638 19.54 -22.34 -15.60
C PHE A 638 19.99 -21.76 -14.26
N GLY A 639 19.74 -20.47 -14.04
CA GLY A 639 19.93 -19.82 -12.74
C GLY A 639 18.87 -20.28 -11.73
N ALA A 640 17.59 -20.05 -12.03
CA ALA A 640 16.46 -20.50 -11.22
C ALA A 640 15.45 -21.32 -12.06
N CYS A 641 14.60 -22.08 -11.38
CA CYS A 641 13.56 -22.89 -12.04
C CYS A 641 12.20 -22.72 -11.39
N VAL A 642 11.14 -22.68 -12.20
CA VAL A 642 9.74 -22.71 -11.76
C VAL A 642 9.07 -23.96 -12.33
N ILE A 643 8.64 -24.87 -11.45
CA ILE A 643 7.95 -26.10 -11.82
C ILE A 643 6.44 -25.83 -11.85
N ALA A 644 5.84 -25.93 -13.03
CA ALA A 644 4.42 -25.67 -13.29
C ALA A 644 3.78 -26.79 -14.11
N THR A 645 4.13 -28.06 -13.81
CA THR A 645 3.73 -29.23 -14.61
C THR A 645 2.27 -29.64 -14.46
N GLY A 646 1.51 -28.99 -13.58
CA GLY A 646 0.10 -29.30 -13.33
C GLY A 646 -0.11 -30.67 -12.64
N ALA A 647 -1.33 -31.19 -12.75
CA ALA A 647 -1.72 -32.48 -12.17
C ALA A 647 -2.68 -33.24 -13.11
N PRO A 648 -2.35 -34.46 -13.56
CA PRO A 648 -3.26 -35.28 -14.36
C PRO A 648 -4.47 -35.79 -13.57
N ALA A 649 -5.45 -36.34 -14.29
CA ALA A 649 -6.60 -37.03 -13.70
C ALA A 649 -6.17 -38.19 -12.79
N PHE A 650 -6.74 -38.25 -11.57
CA PHE A 650 -6.48 -39.36 -10.66
C PHE A 650 -7.48 -40.48 -10.86
N VAL A 651 -6.99 -41.69 -11.15
CA VAL A 651 -7.80 -42.90 -11.29
C VAL A 651 -7.63 -43.77 -10.04
N PRO A 652 -8.69 -44.01 -9.24
CA PRO A 652 -8.61 -44.84 -8.06
C PRO A 652 -8.41 -46.32 -8.44
N PRO A 653 -7.79 -47.12 -7.56
CA PRO A 653 -7.51 -48.54 -7.81
C PRO A 653 -8.76 -49.42 -7.67
N ILE A 654 -9.83 -49.11 -8.40
CA ILE A 654 -11.07 -49.88 -8.45
C ILE A 654 -10.92 -50.99 -9.51
N PRO A 655 -11.23 -52.25 -9.18
CA PRO A 655 -11.13 -53.36 -10.14
C PRO A 655 -11.89 -53.09 -11.45
N GLY A 656 -11.19 -53.28 -12.58
CA GLY A 656 -11.76 -53.15 -13.93
C GLY A 656 -11.71 -51.76 -14.55
N ILE A 657 -11.48 -50.67 -13.79
CA ILE A 657 -11.38 -49.32 -14.38
C ILE A 657 -10.21 -49.21 -15.35
N GLN A 658 -9.03 -49.74 -14.99
CA GLN A 658 -7.86 -49.64 -15.86
C GLN A 658 -8.04 -50.40 -17.18
N GLU A 659 -8.77 -51.52 -17.16
CA GLU A 659 -9.12 -52.27 -18.36
C GLU A 659 -10.12 -51.50 -19.22
N ALA A 660 -11.15 -50.91 -18.59
CA ALA A 660 -12.12 -50.06 -19.25
C ALA A 660 -11.50 -48.81 -19.89
N LEU A 661 -10.47 -48.22 -19.27
CA LEU A 661 -9.71 -47.10 -19.88
C LEU A 661 -8.96 -47.56 -21.14
N LYS A 662 -8.32 -48.74 -21.08
CA LYS A 662 -7.53 -49.29 -22.20
C LYS A 662 -8.39 -49.64 -23.42
N ASN A 663 -9.60 -50.14 -23.22
CA ASN A 663 -10.51 -50.50 -24.31
C ASN A 663 -11.44 -49.35 -24.75
N GLY A 664 -11.32 -48.17 -24.13
CA GLY A 664 -12.11 -46.98 -24.45
C GLY A 664 -13.54 -46.96 -23.88
N ALA A 665 -13.90 -47.93 -23.04
CA ALA A 665 -15.21 -47.96 -22.37
C ALA A 665 -15.30 -46.96 -21.21
N ALA A 666 -14.15 -46.60 -20.63
CA ALA A 666 -14.02 -45.53 -19.68
C ALA A 666 -13.16 -44.39 -20.24
N VAL A 667 -13.46 -43.17 -19.80
CA VAL A 667 -12.69 -41.95 -20.05
C VAL A 667 -12.43 -41.21 -18.75
N THR A 668 -11.45 -40.30 -18.77
CA THR A 668 -11.17 -39.37 -17.67
C THR A 668 -11.44 -37.94 -18.14
N SER A 669 -11.22 -36.95 -17.26
CA SER A 669 -11.20 -35.55 -17.66
C SER A 669 -10.18 -35.24 -18.75
N ASP A 670 -9.12 -36.03 -18.90
CA ASP A 670 -8.13 -35.86 -19.97
C ASP A 670 -8.59 -36.43 -21.31
N THR A 671 -9.44 -37.46 -21.33
CA THR A 671 -9.73 -38.24 -22.56
C THR A 671 -11.17 -38.15 -23.06
N VAL A 672 -12.08 -37.52 -22.28
CA VAL A 672 -13.49 -37.33 -22.68
C VAL A 672 -13.66 -36.52 -23.98
N TRP A 673 -12.65 -35.75 -24.37
CA TRP A 673 -12.66 -34.88 -25.55
C TRP A 673 -12.55 -35.62 -26.89
N ASP A 674 -12.24 -36.92 -26.86
CA ASP A 674 -12.06 -37.75 -28.05
C ASP A 674 -13.32 -38.54 -28.44
N LEU A 675 -14.44 -38.25 -27.77
CA LEU A 675 -15.71 -38.91 -28.05
C LEU A 675 -16.23 -38.59 -29.46
N LYS A 676 -16.53 -39.66 -30.21
CA LYS A 676 -17.10 -39.56 -31.57
C LYS A 676 -18.57 -39.16 -31.59
N GLN A 677 -19.28 -39.44 -30.50
CA GLN A 677 -20.69 -39.12 -30.28
C GLN A 677 -20.98 -39.09 -28.78
N PRO A 678 -21.98 -38.34 -28.31
CA PRO A 678 -22.38 -38.38 -26.91
C PRO A 678 -22.99 -39.76 -26.56
N PRO A 679 -22.71 -40.31 -25.36
CA PRO A 679 -23.31 -41.56 -24.91
C PRO A 679 -24.81 -41.37 -24.64
N LYS A 680 -25.62 -42.43 -24.75
CA LYS A 680 -27.04 -42.37 -24.34
C LYS A 680 -27.19 -42.59 -22.84
N ARG A 681 -26.32 -43.40 -22.24
CA ARG A 681 -26.24 -43.65 -20.79
C ARG A 681 -24.83 -43.44 -20.29
N LEU A 682 -24.64 -42.50 -19.38
CA LEU A 682 -23.34 -42.15 -18.79
C LEU A 682 -23.33 -42.47 -17.29
N CYS A 683 -22.33 -43.22 -16.85
CA CYS A 683 -21.99 -43.30 -15.43
C CYS A 683 -20.82 -42.36 -15.16
N VAL A 684 -20.90 -41.57 -14.10
CA VAL A 684 -19.80 -40.71 -13.62
C VAL A 684 -19.40 -41.20 -12.23
N ILE A 685 -18.10 -41.44 -12.01
CA ILE A 685 -17.57 -41.69 -10.67
C ILE A 685 -16.86 -40.42 -10.21
N GLY A 686 -17.32 -39.84 -9.10
CA GLY A 686 -16.88 -38.55 -8.58
C GLY A 686 -17.85 -37.41 -8.95
N ALA A 687 -18.31 -36.69 -7.94
CA ALA A 687 -19.19 -35.53 -7.99
C ALA A 687 -18.48 -34.25 -7.51
N GLY A 688 -17.16 -34.17 -7.72
CA GLY A 688 -16.44 -32.89 -7.68
C GLY A 688 -16.83 -31.99 -8.86
N ALA A 689 -16.21 -30.82 -8.96
CA ALA A 689 -16.53 -29.82 -9.99
C ALA A 689 -16.62 -30.40 -11.42
N ILE A 690 -15.59 -31.14 -11.86
CA ILE A 690 -15.54 -31.74 -13.21
C ILE A 690 -16.68 -32.74 -13.41
N GLY A 691 -16.91 -33.64 -12.44
CA GLY A 691 -17.93 -34.67 -12.54
C GLY A 691 -19.33 -34.08 -12.66
N MET A 692 -19.63 -33.06 -11.87
CA MET A 692 -20.93 -32.38 -11.88
C MET A 692 -21.14 -31.50 -13.11
N GLU A 693 -20.10 -30.84 -13.62
CA GLU A 693 -20.16 -30.11 -14.89
C GLU A 693 -20.48 -31.07 -16.04
N MET A 694 -19.70 -32.15 -16.17
CA MET A 694 -19.88 -33.16 -17.22
C MET A 694 -21.24 -33.83 -17.14
N ALA A 695 -21.68 -34.20 -15.94
CA ALA A 695 -22.96 -34.86 -15.73
C ALA A 695 -24.13 -34.02 -16.26
N GLN A 696 -24.15 -32.72 -15.95
CA GLN A 696 -25.19 -31.82 -16.45
C GLN A 696 -25.05 -31.57 -17.96
N MET A 697 -23.85 -31.36 -18.50
CA MET A 697 -23.69 -31.16 -19.95
C MET A 697 -24.21 -32.36 -20.75
N PHE A 698 -23.86 -33.58 -20.34
CA PHE A 698 -24.34 -34.78 -21.03
C PHE A 698 -25.84 -35.02 -20.81
N HIS A 699 -26.40 -34.65 -19.66
CA HIS A 699 -27.85 -34.63 -19.44
C HIS A 699 -28.57 -33.72 -20.45
N ASP A 700 -28.03 -32.52 -20.66
CA ASP A 700 -28.58 -31.50 -21.56
C ASP A 700 -28.42 -31.92 -23.04
N PHE A 701 -27.34 -32.64 -23.37
CA PHE A 701 -27.18 -33.32 -24.66
C PHE A 701 -28.08 -34.55 -24.84
N GLY A 702 -28.88 -34.91 -23.83
CA GLY A 702 -29.92 -35.94 -23.92
C GLY A 702 -29.57 -37.29 -23.31
N ALA A 703 -28.42 -37.42 -22.64
CA ALA A 703 -28.04 -38.66 -21.96
C ALA A 703 -28.86 -38.89 -20.68
N GLU A 704 -29.04 -40.17 -20.32
CA GLU A 704 -29.33 -40.60 -18.96
C GLU A 704 -28.03 -40.66 -18.18
N VAL A 705 -27.95 -39.99 -17.04
CA VAL A 705 -26.71 -39.81 -16.30
C VAL A 705 -26.88 -40.27 -14.85
N ARG A 706 -25.96 -41.10 -14.38
CA ARG A 706 -25.85 -41.48 -12.97
C ARG A 706 -24.48 -41.12 -12.43
N VAL A 707 -24.45 -40.28 -11.40
CA VAL A 707 -23.23 -39.89 -10.68
C VAL A 707 -23.12 -40.68 -9.39
N LEU A 708 -21.98 -41.30 -9.17
CA LEU A 708 -21.64 -42.09 -7.98
C LEU A 708 -20.55 -41.35 -7.21
N GLU A 709 -20.90 -40.81 -6.04
CA GLU A 709 -20.01 -40.04 -5.18
C GLU A 709 -19.75 -40.79 -3.87
N ALA A 710 -18.48 -40.87 -3.48
CA ALA A 710 -18.09 -41.55 -2.25
C ALA A 710 -18.32 -40.68 -1.00
N LEU A 711 -18.26 -39.36 -1.14
CA LEU A 711 -18.50 -38.40 -0.08
C LEU A 711 -20.01 -38.19 0.17
N PRO A 712 -20.38 -37.60 1.33
CA PRO A 712 -21.79 -37.36 1.67
C PRO A 712 -22.48 -36.28 0.83
N ARG A 713 -21.73 -35.51 0.03
CA ARG A 713 -22.25 -34.40 -0.78
C ARG A 713 -21.39 -34.17 -2.03
N PRO A 714 -22.00 -33.70 -3.13
CA PRO A 714 -21.24 -33.24 -4.29
C PRO A 714 -20.51 -31.93 -3.98
N VAL A 715 -19.59 -31.54 -4.86
CA VAL A 715 -18.85 -30.26 -4.81
C VAL A 715 -18.38 -29.94 -3.39
N ALA A 716 -17.66 -30.89 -2.77
CA ALA A 716 -17.29 -30.84 -1.37
C ALA A 716 -16.45 -29.61 -1.01
N GLU A 717 -15.81 -28.98 -1.99
CA GLU A 717 -15.06 -27.72 -1.85
C GLU A 717 -15.99 -26.51 -1.60
N MET A 718 -17.25 -26.59 -2.05
CA MET A 718 -18.25 -25.54 -1.85
C MET A 718 -18.81 -25.57 -0.43
N GLU A 719 -19.39 -24.44 -0.02
CA GLU A 719 -20.11 -24.33 1.24
C GLU A 719 -21.30 -25.33 1.28
N LYS A 720 -21.56 -25.89 2.47
CA LYS A 720 -22.49 -27.02 2.63
C LYS A 720 -23.91 -26.70 2.13
N GLU A 721 -24.44 -25.54 2.47
CA GLU A 721 -25.78 -25.10 2.07
C GLU A 721 -25.87 -24.94 0.55
N ILE A 722 -24.81 -24.44 -0.10
CA ILE A 722 -24.72 -24.34 -1.57
C ILE A 722 -24.82 -25.73 -2.22
N ALA A 723 -24.04 -26.71 -1.74
CA ALA A 723 -24.08 -28.08 -2.26
C ALA A 723 -25.44 -28.76 -2.08
N GLU A 724 -26.08 -28.57 -0.92
CA GLU A 724 -27.41 -29.12 -0.63
C GLU A 724 -28.50 -28.51 -1.51
N GLN A 725 -28.45 -27.20 -1.77
CA GLN A 725 -29.40 -26.52 -2.65
C GLN A 725 -29.19 -26.91 -4.12
N LEU A 726 -27.94 -27.13 -4.55
CA LEU A 726 -27.66 -27.66 -5.89
C LEU A 726 -28.32 -29.03 -6.09
N MET A 727 -28.21 -29.94 -5.11
CA MET A 727 -28.84 -31.26 -5.18
C MET A 727 -30.36 -31.18 -5.33
N LYS A 728 -31.00 -30.25 -4.63
CA LYS A 728 -32.46 -30.00 -4.76
C LYS A 728 -32.81 -29.47 -6.15
N ALA A 729 -32.05 -28.51 -6.66
CA ALA A 729 -32.24 -27.96 -8.00
C ALA A 729 -32.09 -29.05 -9.08
N ILE A 730 -31.07 -29.90 -8.98
CA ILE A 730 -30.86 -31.03 -9.91
C ILE A 730 -32.02 -32.02 -9.85
N ALA A 731 -32.46 -32.42 -8.65
CA ALA A 731 -33.58 -33.36 -8.49
C ALA A 731 -34.89 -32.83 -9.09
N HIS A 732 -35.10 -31.51 -9.06
CA HIS A 732 -36.28 -30.86 -9.63
C HIS A 732 -36.17 -30.65 -11.14
N ASN A 733 -35.02 -30.16 -11.62
CA ASN A 733 -34.85 -29.65 -12.98
C ASN A 733 -34.27 -30.67 -13.97
N SER A 734 -33.64 -31.74 -13.50
CA SER A 734 -32.85 -32.66 -14.33
C SER A 734 -33.31 -34.11 -14.18
N PRO A 735 -34.49 -34.49 -14.73
CA PRO A 735 -35.11 -35.79 -14.48
C PRO A 735 -34.31 -37.00 -15.01
N ARG A 736 -33.35 -36.79 -15.92
CA ARG A 736 -32.45 -37.85 -16.42
C ARG A 736 -31.11 -37.91 -15.69
N LEU A 737 -30.88 -37.04 -14.70
CA LEU A 737 -29.65 -36.98 -13.92
C LEU A 737 -29.92 -37.40 -12.48
N GLN A 738 -29.29 -38.49 -12.05
CA GLN A 738 -29.33 -38.92 -10.66
C GLN A 738 -27.94 -38.85 -10.02
N VAL A 739 -27.85 -38.19 -8.87
CA VAL A 739 -26.63 -38.12 -8.07
C VAL A 739 -26.82 -38.95 -6.80
N LEU A 740 -25.96 -39.96 -6.62
CA LEU A 740 -25.95 -40.83 -5.45
C LEU A 740 -24.68 -40.54 -4.64
N THR A 741 -24.84 -40.20 -3.36
CA THR A 741 -23.76 -39.95 -2.40
C THR A 741 -23.53 -41.15 -1.49
N ASP A 742 -22.44 -41.13 -0.72
CA ASP A 742 -22.06 -42.23 0.19
C ASP A 742 -21.94 -43.58 -0.54
N VAL A 743 -21.53 -43.55 -1.81
CA VAL A 743 -21.44 -44.71 -2.70
C VAL A 743 -20.05 -45.31 -2.65
N LYS A 744 -19.97 -46.62 -2.39
CA LYS A 744 -18.75 -47.40 -2.59
C LYS A 744 -18.82 -48.16 -3.92
N VAL A 745 -18.02 -47.77 -4.89
CA VAL A 745 -17.90 -48.50 -6.16
C VAL A 745 -17.03 -49.75 -5.96
N ALA A 746 -17.58 -50.93 -6.26
CA ALA A 746 -16.96 -52.23 -6.02
C ALA A 746 -16.20 -52.77 -7.24
N GLY A 747 -16.60 -52.39 -8.45
CA GLY A 747 -15.89 -52.79 -9.67
C GLY A 747 -16.65 -52.48 -10.96
N VAL A 748 -15.91 -52.52 -12.06
CA VAL A 748 -16.41 -52.25 -13.41
C VAL A 748 -16.12 -53.45 -14.30
N THR A 749 -17.08 -53.85 -15.13
CA THR A 749 -16.93 -54.95 -16.09
C THR A 749 -17.64 -54.63 -17.39
N GLY A 750 -17.15 -55.14 -18.52
CA GLY A 750 -17.80 -55.01 -19.83
C GLY A 750 -16.93 -54.32 -20.88
N GLN A 751 -17.56 -53.88 -21.96
CA GLN A 751 -16.93 -53.23 -23.12
C GLN A 751 -17.69 -51.94 -23.46
N VAL A 752 -17.15 -51.16 -24.41
CA VAL A 752 -17.75 -49.91 -24.89
C VAL A 752 -19.23 -50.15 -25.27
N GLY A 753 -20.14 -49.32 -24.76
CA GLY A 753 -21.58 -49.43 -25.01
C GLY A 753 -22.33 -50.43 -24.11
N GLN A 754 -21.62 -51.28 -23.34
CA GLN A 754 -22.19 -52.32 -22.48
C GLN A 754 -21.34 -52.48 -21.21
N LEU A 755 -21.21 -51.41 -20.43
CA LEU A 755 -20.56 -51.44 -19.13
C LEU A 755 -21.56 -51.73 -18.02
N ALA A 756 -21.11 -52.51 -17.02
CA ALA A 756 -21.79 -52.71 -15.76
C ALA A 756 -20.90 -52.17 -14.62
N VAL A 757 -21.41 -51.18 -13.89
CA VAL A 757 -20.75 -50.59 -12.73
C VAL A 757 -21.44 -51.10 -11.47
N ARG A 758 -20.71 -51.87 -10.66
CA ARG A 758 -21.21 -52.42 -9.38
C ARG A 758 -20.85 -51.48 -8.24
N TYR A 759 -21.83 -51.13 -7.42
CA TYR A 759 -21.64 -50.23 -6.29
C TYR A 759 -22.54 -50.59 -5.11
N GLN A 760 -22.28 -49.97 -3.97
CA GLN A 760 -22.99 -50.21 -2.72
C GLN A 760 -23.31 -48.88 -2.04
N ILE A 761 -24.52 -48.76 -1.47
CA ILE A 761 -24.96 -47.65 -0.62
C ILE A 761 -25.43 -48.27 0.69
N GLY A 762 -24.74 -47.99 1.80
CA GLY A 762 -24.99 -48.71 3.06
C GLY A 762 -24.80 -50.21 2.88
N GLU A 763 -25.86 -51.00 3.11
CA GLU A 763 -25.86 -52.47 2.89
C GLU A 763 -26.42 -52.89 1.52
N GLU A 764 -26.99 -51.96 0.75
CA GLU A 764 -27.64 -52.25 -0.52
C GLU A 764 -26.62 -52.28 -1.67
N ALA A 765 -26.46 -53.44 -2.30
CA ALA A 765 -25.65 -53.60 -3.50
C ALA A 765 -26.50 -53.39 -4.77
N ALA A 766 -25.99 -52.60 -5.70
CA ALA A 766 -26.65 -52.28 -6.96
C ALA A 766 -25.68 -52.38 -8.14
N THR A 767 -26.25 -52.49 -9.34
CA THR A 767 -25.50 -52.43 -10.59
C THR A 767 -26.16 -51.43 -11.53
N TYR A 768 -25.37 -50.57 -12.16
CA TYR A 768 -25.83 -49.68 -13.21
C TYR A 768 -25.20 -50.05 -14.55
N ASN A 769 -26.04 -50.21 -15.57
CA ASN A 769 -25.61 -50.50 -16.93
C ASN A 769 -25.55 -49.20 -17.73
N CYS A 770 -24.39 -48.88 -18.29
CA CYS A 770 -24.16 -47.64 -19.04
C CYS A 770 -23.38 -47.90 -20.33
N ASP A 771 -23.36 -46.91 -21.22
CA ASP A 771 -22.63 -46.99 -22.48
C ASP A 771 -21.17 -46.55 -22.31
N LEU A 772 -20.94 -45.60 -21.40
CA LEU A 772 -19.64 -45.00 -21.12
C LEU A 772 -19.50 -44.75 -19.61
N LEU A 773 -18.28 -44.90 -19.10
CA LEU A 773 -17.90 -44.49 -17.75
C LEU A 773 -16.97 -43.26 -17.81
N LEU A 774 -17.30 -42.19 -17.09
CA LEU A 774 -16.39 -41.08 -16.82
C LEU A 774 -15.84 -41.19 -15.40
N VAL A 775 -14.52 -41.25 -15.28
CA VAL A 775 -13.80 -41.21 -14.00
C VAL A 775 -13.36 -39.77 -13.72
N ALA A 776 -14.05 -39.11 -12.79
CA ALA A 776 -13.86 -37.71 -12.42
C ALA A 776 -13.58 -37.56 -10.90
N THR A 777 -12.69 -38.40 -10.38
CA THR A 777 -12.36 -38.54 -8.94
C THR A 777 -11.29 -37.56 -8.44
N GLY A 778 -11.18 -36.40 -9.09
CA GLY A 778 -10.15 -35.40 -8.80
C GLY A 778 -8.84 -35.64 -9.54
N LYS A 779 -7.81 -34.88 -9.15
CA LYS A 779 -6.49 -34.85 -9.77
C LYS A 779 -5.39 -35.13 -8.76
N ARG A 780 -4.22 -35.55 -9.25
CA ARG A 780 -3.04 -35.76 -8.41
C ARG A 780 -1.78 -35.41 -9.19
N PRO A 781 -0.84 -34.63 -8.61
CA PRO A 781 0.44 -34.36 -9.26
C PRO A 781 1.20 -35.65 -9.61
N ASP A 782 1.82 -35.65 -10.79
CA ASP A 782 2.76 -36.69 -11.21
C ASP A 782 4.11 -36.03 -11.55
N THR A 783 5.07 -36.14 -10.63
CA THR A 783 6.41 -35.59 -10.77
C THR A 783 7.46 -36.65 -11.15
N SER A 784 7.04 -37.88 -11.43
CA SER A 784 7.95 -39.01 -11.65
C SER A 784 8.89 -38.81 -12.84
N GLY A 785 8.45 -38.07 -13.86
CA GLY A 785 9.25 -37.69 -15.03
C GLY A 785 10.36 -36.67 -14.76
N LEU A 786 10.24 -35.86 -13.70
CA LEU A 786 11.12 -34.70 -13.46
C LEU A 786 12.47 -35.05 -12.84
N ASN A 787 12.61 -36.21 -12.18
CA ASN A 787 13.82 -36.57 -11.43
C ASN A 787 14.20 -35.55 -10.33
N LEU A 788 13.22 -35.13 -9.53
CA LEU A 788 13.38 -34.11 -8.48
C LEU A 788 14.54 -34.37 -7.49
N ALA A 789 14.88 -35.64 -7.27
CA ALA A 789 16.00 -36.04 -6.41
C ALA A 789 17.35 -35.47 -6.89
N ALA A 790 17.56 -35.33 -8.21
CA ALA A 790 18.78 -34.75 -8.77
C ALA A 790 18.92 -33.24 -8.52
N ALA A 791 17.81 -32.56 -8.20
CA ALA A 791 17.79 -31.14 -7.87
C ALA A 791 17.56 -30.88 -6.37
N GLY A 792 17.49 -31.93 -5.54
CA GLY A 792 17.26 -31.81 -4.09
C GLY A 792 15.83 -31.40 -3.68
N VAL A 793 14.86 -31.39 -4.60
CA VAL A 793 13.48 -30.95 -4.30
C VAL A 793 12.70 -32.06 -3.59
N THR A 794 12.08 -31.74 -2.47
CA THR A 794 11.29 -32.67 -1.67
C THR A 794 9.80 -32.62 -2.01
N LEU A 795 9.16 -33.79 -2.02
CA LEU A 795 7.70 -33.89 -2.09
C LEU A 795 7.08 -33.72 -0.71
N GLY A 796 5.91 -33.06 -0.69
CA GLY A 796 5.02 -32.98 0.45
C GLY A 796 3.95 -34.08 0.42
N GLU A 797 2.77 -33.75 0.93
CA GLU A 797 1.64 -34.68 0.96
C GLU A 797 1.09 -34.98 -0.44
N ARG A 798 0.53 -36.18 -0.61
CA ARG A 798 -0.19 -36.60 -1.83
C ARG A 798 0.61 -36.42 -3.14
N ALA A 799 1.94 -36.55 -3.08
CA ALA A 799 2.86 -36.37 -4.20
C ALA A 799 2.96 -34.94 -4.77
N ALA A 800 2.45 -33.94 -4.06
CA ALA A 800 2.65 -32.53 -4.40
C ALA A 800 4.07 -32.06 -4.03
N ILE A 801 4.56 -31.02 -4.70
CA ILE A 801 5.80 -30.34 -4.29
C ILE A 801 5.49 -29.43 -3.10
N ALA A 802 6.26 -29.55 -2.03
CA ALA A 802 6.09 -28.68 -0.87
C ALA A 802 6.67 -27.29 -1.15
N THR A 803 5.86 -26.24 -0.97
CA THR A 803 6.28 -24.84 -1.12
C THR A 803 5.80 -23.98 0.04
N ASP A 804 6.46 -22.85 0.26
CA ASP A 804 5.94 -21.78 1.10
C ASP A 804 4.94 -20.89 0.33
N ALA A 805 4.41 -19.86 1.00
CA ALA A 805 3.46 -18.91 0.42
C ALA A 805 4.06 -18.00 -0.67
N THR A 806 5.37 -18.04 -0.91
CA THR A 806 6.04 -17.34 -2.03
C THR A 806 6.18 -18.23 -3.26
N GLY A 807 5.79 -19.51 -3.15
CA GLY A 807 5.98 -20.53 -4.18
C GLY A 807 7.36 -21.18 -4.15
N ARG A 808 8.22 -20.85 -3.17
CA ARG A 808 9.58 -21.39 -3.05
C ARG A 808 9.55 -22.80 -2.45
N SER A 809 10.32 -23.72 -3.04
CA SER A 809 10.51 -25.08 -2.51
C SER A 809 11.54 -25.10 -1.36
N ASN A 810 11.94 -26.29 -0.91
CA ASN A 810 13.06 -26.43 0.02
C ASN A 810 14.42 -26.03 -0.59
N VAL A 811 14.50 -25.89 -1.92
CA VAL A 811 15.69 -25.47 -2.66
C VAL A 811 15.53 -23.99 -3.05
N PRO A 812 16.41 -23.06 -2.61
CA PRO A 812 16.15 -21.62 -2.69
C PRO A 812 15.89 -21.05 -4.09
N HIS A 813 16.53 -21.61 -5.12
CA HIS A 813 16.39 -21.18 -6.52
C HIS A 813 15.36 -22.02 -7.32
N ILE A 814 14.60 -22.90 -6.65
CA ILE A 814 13.55 -23.70 -7.28
C ILE A 814 12.20 -23.39 -6.65
N TYR A 815 11.27 -22.96 -7.50
CA TYR A 815 9.89 -22.64 -7.18
C TYR A 815 8.95 -23.67 -7.80
N ALA A 816 7.74 -23.78 -7.27
CA ALA A 816 6.67 -24.56 -7.88
C ALA A 816 5.32 -23.86 -7.71
N VAL A 817 4.47 -23.93 -8.74
CA VAL A 817 3.19 -23.21 -8.80
C VAL A 817 2.10 -24.03 -9.51
N GLY A 818 0.84 -23.75 -9.19
CA GLY A 818 -0.33 -24.40 -9.76
C GLY A 818 -0.56 -25.81 -9.23
N ASP A 819 -1.26 -26.64 -10.00
CA ASP A 819 -1.77 -27.92 -9.48
C ASP A 819 -0.68 -28.86 -8.93
N VAL A 820 0.58 -28.71 -9.35
CA VAL A 820 1.72 -29.52 -8.86
C VAL A 820 2.03 -29.32 -7.37
N ILE A 821 1.60 -28.21 -6.76
CA ILE A 821 1.76 -27.94 -5.32
C ILE A 821 0.52 -28.32 -4.50
N GLY A 822 -0.56 -28.78 -5.14
CA GLY A 822 -1.81 -29.12 -4.47
C GLY A 822 -2.67 -27.89 -4.15
N GLY A 823 -3.45 -27.96 -3.06
CA GLY A 823 -4.41 -26.91 -2.70
C GLY A 823 -5.60 -26.83 -3.67
N TYR A 824 -6.11 -25.62 -3.90
CA TYR A 824 -7.11 -25.38 -4.94
C TYR A 824 -6.45 -25.44 -6.33
N MET A 825 -6.73 -26.52 -7.05
CA MET A 825 -6.23 -26.77 -8.40
C MET A 825 -7.05 -25.99 -9.45
N LEU A 826 -6.90 -24.67 -9.43
CA LEU A 826 -7.64 -23.72 -10.27
C LEU A 826 -6.69 -22.92 -11.15
N ALA A 827 -7.09 -22.67 -12.40
CA ALA A 827 -6.24 -21.99 -13.38
C ALA A 827 -5.83 -20.58 -12.94
N HIS A 828 -6.75 -19.76 -12.45
CA HIS A 828 -6.46 -18.41 -11.97
C HIS A 828 -5.67 -18.40 -10.66
N THR A 829 -5.84 -19.41 -9.80
CA THR A 829 -4.97 -19.62 -8.62
C THR A 829 -3.54 -19.93 -9.08
N ALA A 830 -3.35 -20.82 -10.05
CA ALA A 830 -2.05 -21.12 -10.62
C ALA A 830 -1.40 -19.88 -11.26
N SER A 831 -2.16 -19.10 -12.02
CA SER A 831 -1.73 -17.79 -12.57
C SER A 831 -1.26 -16.83 -11.48
N GLN A 832 -2.03 -16.68 -10.40
CA GLN A 832 -1.65 -15.82 -9.28
C GLN A 832 -0.38 -16.31 -8.59
N GLN A 833 -0.27 -17.62 -8.34
CA GLN A 833 0.95 -18.22 -7.78
C GLN A 833 2.15 -18.02 -8.71
N GLY A 834 1.97 -18.12 -10.03
CA GLY A 834 2.99 -17.81 -11.03
C GLY A 834 3.51 -16.38 -10.92
N ARG A 835 2.61 -15.40 -10.81
CA ARG A 835 2.98 -13.99 -10.59
C ARG A 835 3.66 -13.76 -9.25
N VAL A 836 3.23 -14.45 -8.18
CA VAL A 836 3.90 -14.40 -6.87
C VAL A 836 5.32 -14.95 -6.98
N ALA A 837 5.51 -16.10 -7.63
CA ALA A 837 6.83 -16.69 -7.83
C ALA A 837 7.74 -15.78 -8.68
N ALA A 838 7.22 -15.23 -9.77
CA ALA A 838 7.94 -14.26 -10.60
C ALA A 838 8.34 -13.01 -9.81
N ALA A 839 7.42 -12.40 -9.05
CA ALA A 839 7.72 -11.23 -8.22
C ALA A 839 8.84 -11.52 -7.21
N ASN A 840 8.80 -12.69 -6.56
CA ASN A 840 9.87 -13.09 -5.64
C ASN A 840 11.19 -13.34 -6.38
N LEU A 841 11.19 -13.97 -7.56
CA LEU A 841 12.39 -14.13 -8.41
C LEU A 841 12.98 -12.79 -8.88
N LEU A 842 12.15 -11.76 -9.01
CA LEU A 842 12.56 -10.39 -9.33
C LEU A 842 13.06 -9.60 -8.11
N GLY A 843 13.09 -10.22 -6.92
CA GLY A 843 13.57 -9.60 -5.68
C GLY A 843 12.49 -8.88 -4.87
N HIS A 844 11.21 -8.97 -5.26
CA HIS A 844 10.08 -8.50 -4.46
C HIS A 844 9.75 -9.51 -3.34
N ASN A 845 10.70 -9.71 -2.43
CA ASN A 845 10.71 -10.76 -1.38
C ASN A 845 9.59 -10.65 -0.31
N SER A 846 8.58 -9.80 -0.53
CA SER A 846 7.43 -9.59 0.36
C SER A 846 6.10 -10.06 -0.22
N VAL A 847 6.05 -10.45 -1.50
CA VAL A 847 4.80 -10.88 -2.14
C VAL A 847 4.47 -12.32 -1.70
N ARG A 848 3.29 -12.51 -1.12
CA ARG A 848 2.81 -13.80 -0.64
C ARG A 848 1.44 -14.10 -1.24
N TYR A 849 1.25 -15.36 -1.61
CA TYR A 849 -0.04 -15.91 -1.97
C TYR A 849 -0.90 -16.11 -0.70
N ASP A 850 -2.15 -15.68 -0.75
CA ASP A 850 -3.12 -15.78 0.34
C ASP A 850 -4.32 -16.64 -0.09
N ALA A 851 -4.29 -17.91 0.30
CA ALA A 851 -5.36 -18.86 -0.01
C ALA A 851 -6.71 -18.50 0.64
N ALA A 852 -6.73 -17.64 1.66
CA ALA A 852 -7.98 -17.18 2.27
C ALA A 852 -8.75 -16.19 1.38
N LYS A 853 -8.13 -15.72 0.28
CA LYS A 853 -8.75 -14.82 -0.70
C LYS A 853 -9.06 -15.50 -2.04
N ASP A 854 -8.81 -16.80 -2.15
CA ASP A 854 -9.09 -17.55 -3.37
C ASP A 854 -10.58 -17.52 -3.71
N CYS A 855 -10.85 -17.64 -5.01
CA CYS A 855 -12.18 -17.78 -5.55
C CYS A 855 -12.26 -19.00 -6.45
N GLY A 856 -13.48 -19.47 -6.71
CA GLY A 856 -13.70 -20.60 -7.60
C GLY A 856 -15.12 -20.62 -8.12
N VAL A 857 -15.28 -21.20 -9.31
CA VAL A 857 -16.58 -21.41 -9.96
C VAL A 857 -16.63 -22.84 -10.43
N THR A 858 -17.69 -23.55 -10.03
CA THR A 858 -18.12 -24.78 -10.69
C THR A 858 -19.28 -24.42 -11.61
N PHE A 859 -19.11 -24.67 -12.91
CA PHE A 859 -20.05 -24.31 -13.97
C PHE A 859 -21.20 -25.32 -14.08
N THR A 860 -21.78 -25.66 -12.93
CA THR A 860 -23.09 -26.31 -12.80
C THR A 860 -24.21 -25.36 -13.24
N ARG A 861 -25.45 -25.84 -13.27
CA ARG A 861 -26.63 -25.01 -13.51
C ARG A 861 -27.68 -25.24 -12.40
N PRO A 862 -27.94 -24.24 -11.53
CA PRO A 862 -27.22 -22.95 -11.41
C PRO A 862 -25.73 -23.11 -11.05
N GLN A 863 -24.88 -22.12 -11.35
CA GLN A 863 -23.46 -22.17 -11.02
C GLN A 863 -23.24 -22.12 -9.51
N CYS A 864 -22.28 -22.92 -9.03
CA CYS A 864 -21.75 -22.78 -7.68
C CYS A 864 -20.49 -21.92 -7.74
N ALA A 865 -20.39 -20.89 -6.92
CA ALA A 865 -19.16 -20.11 -6.82
C ALA A 865 -18.86 -19.70 -5.38
N PHE A 866 -17.60 -19.38 -5.13
CA PHE A 866 -17.18 -18.80 -3.87
C PHE A 866 -16.04 -17.81 -4.08
N VAL A 867 -15.89 -16.92 -3.11
CA VAL A 867 -14.66 -16.20 -2.83
C VAL A 867 -14.47 -16.10 -1.33
N GLY A 868 -13.24 -16.30 -0.89
CA GLY A 868 -12.84 -16.19 0.50
C GLY A 868 -13.45 -17.27 1.41
N LEU A 869 -13.63 -16.93 2.67
CA LEU A 869 -13.99 -17.89 3.73
C LEU A 869 -15.50 -18.10 3.82
N SER A 870 -15.93 -19.35 3.97
CA SER A 870 -17.26 -19.69 4.48
C SER A 870 -17.41 -19.27 5.95
N LEU A 871 -18.65 -19.22 6.46
CA LEU A 871 -18.88 -18.91 7.87
C LEU A 871 -18.16 -19.91 8.79
N GLU A 872 -18.16 -21.19 8.42
CA GLU A 872 -17.48 -22.24 9.17
C GLU A 872 -15.96 -22.05 9.16
N GLN A 873 -15.37 -21.82 7.98
CA GLN A 873 -13.93 -21.55 7.85
C GLN A 873 -13.52 -20.27 8.60
N ALA A 874 -14.31 -19.20 8.51
CA ALA A 874 -14.03 -17.94 9.20
C ALA A 874 -14.06 -18.13 10.73
N LYS A 875 -15.04 -18.86 11.26
CA LYS A 875 -15.10 -19.20 12.69
C LYS A 875 -13.93 -20.10 13.12
N ALA A 876 -13.58 -21.09 12.29
CA ALA A 876 -12.43 -21.96 12.55
C ALA A 876 -11.10 -21.19 12.56
N ALA A 877 -11.00 -20.12 11.76
CA ALA A 877 -9.87 -19.19 11.75
C ALA A 877 -9.89 -18.17 12.92
N GLY A 878 -10.83 -18.28 13.87
CA GLY A 878 -10.93 -17.39 15.03
C GLY A 878 -11.62 -16.05 14.75
N ILE A 879 -12.20 -15.85 13.57
CA ILE A 879 -12.92 -14.61 13.22
C ILE A 879 -14.31 -14.66 13.86
N GLY A 880 -14.70 -13.56 14.51
CA GLY A 880 -16.06 -13.35 15.02
C GLY A 880 -17.06 -13.14 13.89
N ALA A 881 -17.26 -14.13 13.02
CA ALA A 881 -17.97 -13.95 11.76
C ALA A 881 -19.52 -14.02 11.89
N VAL A 882 -20.19 -13.32 10.97
CA VAL A 882 -21.64 -13.32 10.73
C VAL A 882 -21.95 -13.48 9.25
N GLU A 883 -23.14 -13.97 8.92
CA GLU A 883 -23.56 -14.14 7.53
C GLU A 883 -24.95 -13.55 7.23
N VAL A 884 -25.17 -13.14 6.00
CA VAL A 884 -26.48 -12.81 5.44
C VAL A 884 -26.67 -13.59 4.15
N LYS A 885 -27.90 -13.98 3.84
CA LYS A 885 -28.23 -14.68 2.61
C LYS A 885 -29.52 -14.18 1.98
N VAL A 886 -29.59 -14.24 0.66
CA VAL A 886 -30.75 -13.86 -0.15
C VAL A 886 -31.04 -14.98 -1.15
N PRO A 887 -32.26 -15.55 -1.18
CA PRO A 887 -32.63 -16.54 -2.18
C PRO A 887 -32.85 -15.89 -3.56
N MET A 888 -32.53 -16.59 -4.64
CA MET A 888 -32.73 -16.07 -6.01
C MET A 888 -34.21 -15.95 -6.40
N SER A 889 -35.08 -16.72 -5.75
CA SER A 889 -36.53 -16.61 -5.89
C SER A 889 -37.16 -15.27 -5.51
N ILE A 890 -36.44 -14.35 -4.83
CA ILE A 890 -36.94 -13.00 -4.54
C ILE A 890 -36.30 -11.91 -5.40
N ASP A 891 -35.33 -12.28 -6.24
CA ASP A 891 -34.64 -11.34 -7.12
C ASP A 891 -35.46 -11.11 -8.40
N ALA A 892 -35.73 -9.85 -8.71
CA ALA A 892 -36.59 -9.51 -9.84
C ALA A 892 -35.93 -9.89 -11.18
N LYS A 893 -34.61 -9.76 -11.29
CA LYS A 893 -33.87 -10.12 -12.52
C LYS A 893 -33.93 -11.63 -12.76
N ALA A 894 -33.72 -12.44 -11.72
CA ALA A 894 -33.87 -13.89 -11.75
C ALA A 894 -35.31 -14.32 -12.11
N MET A 895 -36.33 -13.63 -11.59
CA MET A 895 -37.72 -13.90 -11.96
C MET A 895 -37.99 -13.64 -13.45
N MET A 896 -37.40 -12.58 -14.02
CA MET A 896 -37.57 -12.23 -15.44
C MET A 896 -36.97 -13.29 -16.38
N THR A 897 -35.89 -13.97 -15.96
CA THR A 897 -35.20 -15.00 -16.75
C THR A 897 -35.59 -16.43 -16.38
N GLY A 898 -36.36 -16.62 -15.31
CA GLY A 898 -36.72 -17.95 -14.77
C GLY A 898 -35.61 -18.61 -13.95
N GLU A 899 -34.52 -17.90 -13.67
CA GLU A 899 -33.30 -18.39 -13.01
C GLU A 899 -33.38 -18.26 -11.48
N THR A 900 -34.47 -18.76 -10.91
CA THR A 900 -34.86 -18.48 -9.50
C THR A 900 -34.28 -19.44 -8.46
N ASP A 901 -33.55 -20.47 -8.90
CA ASP A 901 -32.96 -21.47 -8.01
C ASP A 901 -31.72 -20.95 -7.29
N GLY A 902 -31.60 -21.32 -6.01
CA GLY A 902 -30.41 -21.06 -5.20
C GLY A 902 -30.44 -19.75 -4.42
N LEU A 903 -29.25 -19.25 -4.07
CA LEU A 903 -29.04 -18.14 -3.13
C LEU A 903 -27.65 -17.52 -3.27
N ILE A 904 -27.51 -16.29 -2.80
CA ILE A 904 -26.22 -15.64 -2.53
C ILE A 904 -26.06 -15.45 -1.04
N LYS A 905 -24.85 -15.69 -0.52
CA LYS A 905 -24.51 -15.66 0.90
C LYS A 905 -23.24 -14.85 1.12
N MET A 906 -23.28 -13.84 1.99
CA MET A 906 -22.16 -12.96 2.32
C MET A 906 -21.73 -13.18 3.78
N VAL A 907 -20.43 -13.27 4.03
CA VAL A 907 -19.80 -13.49 5.33
C VAL A 907 -18.92 -12.29 5.68
N ALA A 908 -19.08 -11.74 6.89
CA ALA A 908 -18.31 -10.60 7.37
C ALA A 908 -17.88 -10.76 8.83
N ASP A 909 -16.78 -10.11 9.20
CA ASP A 909 -16.35 -9.98 10.60
C ASP A 909 -17.27 -9.01 11.37
N LYS A 910 -17.72 -9.38 12.57
CA LYS A 910 -18.53 -8.54 13.45
C LYS A 910 -17.83 -7.26 13.91
N VAL A 911 -16.50 -7.29 14.08
CA VAL A 911 -15.78 -6.17 14.69
C VAL A 911 -15.34 -5.18 13.62
N SER A 912 -14.61 -5.66 12.61
CA SER A 912 -14.10 -4.78 11.54
C SER A 912 -15.13 -4.50 10.44
N HIS A 913 -16.26 -5.22 10.43
CA HIS A 913 -17.26 -5.20 9.34
C HIS A 913 -16.68 -5.54 7.96
N ARG A 914 -15.47 -6.08 7.87
CA ARG A 914 -14.87 -6.49 6.60
C ARG A 914 -15.56 -7.75 6.08
N ILE A 915 -15.84 -7.74 4.78
CA ILE A 915 -16.37 -8.91 4.08
C ILE A 915 -15.20 -9.89 3.89
N VAL A 916 -15.37 -11.10 4.44
CA VAL A 916 -14.33 -12.15 4.42
C VAL A 916 -14.67 -13.29 3.46
N GLY A 917 -15.90 -13.34 2.94
CA GLY A 917 -16.26 -14.27 1.88
C GLY A 917 -17.67 -14.07 1.33
N VAL A 918 -17.89 -14.54 0.10
CA VAL A 918 -19.19 -14.56 -0.57
C VAL A 918 -19.35 -15.88 -1.32
N HIS A 919 -20.51 -16.50 -1.21
CA HIS A 919 -20.82 -17.84 -1.70
C HIS A 919 -22.10 -17.81 -2.52
N PHE A 920 -22.13 -18.56 -3.61
CA PHE A 920 -23.16 -18.46 -4.65
C PHE A 920 -23.68 -19.84 -5.04
N LEU A 921 -25.00 -19.92 -5.15
CA LEU A 921 -25.70 -20.84 -6.03
C LEU A 921 -26.65 -19.98 -6.86
N ALA A 922 -26.23 -19.56 -8.05
CA ALA A 922 -27.02 -18.66 -8.88
C ALA A 922 -26.62 -18.79 -10.34
N ASP A 923 -27.56 -18.60 -11.26
CA ASP A 923 -27.17 -18.34 -12.64
C ASP A 923 -26.36 -17.04 -12.72
N HIS A 924 -25.36 -17.02 -13.60
CA HIS A 924 -24.38 -15.94 -13.78
C HIS A 924 -23.37 -15.75 -12.63
N ALA A 925 -23.24 -16.70 -11.70
CA ALA A 925 -22.26 -16.62 -10.62
C ALA A 925 -20.81 -16.47 -11.12
N ASP A 926 -20.51 -16.94 -12.34
CA ASP A 926 -19.22 -16.79 -13.03
C ASP A 926 -18.84 -15.32 -13.30
N THR A 927 -19.83 -14.44 -13.40
CA THR A 927 -19.63 -13.00 -13.56
C THR A 927 -19.82 -12.23 -12.25
N LEU A 928 -20.84 -12.60 -11.45
CA LEU A 928 -21.12 -11.98 -10.16
C LEU A 928 -19.97 -12.13 -9.16
N VAL A 929 -19.26 -13.26 -9.19
CA VAL A 929 -18.10 -13.49 -8.33
C VAL A 929 -16.99 -12.46 -8.55
N GLY A 930 -16.90 -11.86 -9.74
CA GLY A 930 -15.90 -10.83 -10.05
C GLY A 930 -15.98 -9.61 -9.13
N GLU A 931 -17.19 -9.12 -8.84
CA GLU A 931 -17.38 -8.02 -7.90
C GLU A 931 -17.08 -8.44 -6.46
N ALA A 932 -17.51 -9.65 -6.07
CA ALA A 932 -17.21 -10.19 -4.75
C ALA A 932 -15.72 -10.43 -4.52
N VAL A 933 -14.95 -10.76 -5.57
CA VAL A 933 -13.48 -10.84 -5.52
C VAL A 933 -12.88 -9.50 -5.16
N LEU A 934 -13.40 -8.39 -5.69
CA LEU A 934 -12.96 -7.05 -5.30
C LEU A 934 -13.31 -6.77 -3.83
N MET A 935 -14.51 -7.13 -3.39
CA MET A 935 -14.94 -6.95 -2.00
C MET A 935 -13.99 -7.63 -1.01
N VAL A 936 -13.67 -8.91 -1.23
CA VAL A 936 -12.82 -9.69 -0.33
C VAL A 936 -11.34 -9.30 -0.48
N SER A 937 -10.84 -9.16 -1.71
CA SER A 937 -9.42 -8.90 -1.95
C SER A 937 -8.98 -7.53 -1.45
N ALA A 938 -9.82 -6.50 -1.64
CA ALA A 938 -9.61 -5.15 -1.13
C ALA A 938 -10.04 -4.97 0.33
N GLY A 939 -10.64 -5.99 0.95
CA GLY A 939 -11.10 -5.96 2.32
C GLY A 939 -12.19 -4.91 2.57
N LEU A 940 -13.12 -4.74 1.63
CA LEU A 940 -14.21 -3.76 1.75
C LEU A 940 -15.07 -4.05 2.97
N THR A 941 -15.56 -2.98 3.60
CA THR A 941 -16.51 -3.09 4.72
C THR A 941 -17.94 -3.18 4.23
N LEU A 942 -18.83 -3.67 5.10
CA LEU A 942 -20.26 -3.66 4.83
C LEU A 942 -20.79 -2.26 4.54
N GLU A 943 -20.28 -1.21 5.19
CA GLU A 943 -20.66 0.18 4.93
C GLU A 943 -20.34 0.60 3.50
N GLN A 944 -19.11 0.34 3.04
CA GLN A 944 -18.67 0.71 1.70
C GLN A 944 -19.55 0.06 0.62
N VAL A 945 -19.89 -1.22 0.79
CA VAL A 945 -20.77 -1.93 -0.15
C VAL A 945 -22.23 -1.48 -0.03
N ALA A 946 -22.69 -1.16 1.19
CA ALA A 946 -24.06 -0.68 1.42
C ALA A 946 -24.34 0.70 0.80
N GLU A 947 -23.33 1.58 0.78
CA GLU A 947 -23.39 2.95 0.23
C GLU A 947 -23.17 3.01 -1.28
N ALA A 948 -22.54 1.98 -1.87
CA ALA A 948 -22.34 1.90 -3.30
C ALA A 948 -23.68 1.81 -4.06
N ILE A 949 -23.82 2.63 -5.11
CA ILE A 949 -24.98 2.62 -6.00
C ILE A 949 -24.81 1.49 -7.01
N HIS A 950 -25.56 0.41 -6.81
CA HIS A 950 -25.62 -0.71 -7.75
C HIS A 950 -26.75 -0.47 -8.77
N PRO A 951 -26.56 -0.86 -10.05
CA PRO A 951 -27.58 -0.67 -11.08
C PRO A 951 -28.83 -1.52 -10.82
N HIS A 952 -30.01 -1.00 -11.14
CA HIS A 952 -31.29 -1.70 -11.00
C HIS A 952 -32.04 -1.77 -12.35
N PRO A 953 -32.64 -2.92 -12.73
CA PRO A 953 -32.61 -4.21 -12.02
C PRO A 953 -31.38 -5.05 -12.40
N THR A 954 -30.58 -5.48 -11.42
CA THR A 954 -29.46 -6.41 -11.62
C THR A 954 -29.23 -7.29 -10.39
N GLN A 955 -28.67 -8.49 -10.57
CA GLN A 955 -28.33 -9.36 -9.42
C GLN A 955 -27.24 -8.75 -8.51
N THR A 956 -26.41 -7.83 -9.01
CA THR A 956 -25.36 -7.19 -8.19
C THR A 956 -25.95 -6.25 -7.14
N GLU A 957 -27.17 -5.73 -7.33
CA GLU A 957 -27.85 -4.89 -6.33
C GLU A 957 -28.09 -5.62 -4.99
N LEU A 958 -28.14 -6.96 -5.04
CA LEU A 958 -28.25 -7.81 -3.86
C LEU A 958 -27.06 -7.66 -2.92
N PHE A 959 -25.86 -7.31 -3.40
CA PHE A 959 -24.70 -7.08 -2.53
C PHE A 959 -24.92 -5.89 -1.60
N GLY A 960 -25.36 -4.74 -2.14
CA GLY A 960 -25.71 -3.58 -1.34
C GLY A 960 -26.86 -3.87 -0.37
N GLU A 961 -27.87 -4.62 -0.81
CA GLU A 961 -29.01 -4.99 0.03
C GLU A 961 -28.61 -5.93 1.17
N MET A 962 -27.80 -6.95 0.89
CA MET A 962 -27.24 -7.87 1.88
C MET A 962 -26.40 -7.11 2.91
N ALA A 963 -25.54 -6.20 2.47
CA ALA A 963 -24.70 -5.41 3.35
C ALA A 963 -25.56 -4.54 4.31
N ARG A 964 -26.57 -3.82 3.78
CA ARG A 964 -27.53 -3.04 4.59
C ARG A 964 -28.29 -3.90 5.60
N ARG A 965 -28.77 -5.08 5.18
CA ARG A 965 -29.47 -6.03 6.06
C ARG A 965 -28.57 -6.52 7.19
N LEU A 966 -27.33 -6.85 6.87
CA LEU A 966 -26.37 -7.35 7.85
C LEU A 966 -25.98 -6.27 8.86
N LEU A 967 -25.71 -5.03 8.41
CA LEU A 967 -25.47 -3.88 9.27
C LEU A 967 -26.65 -3.60 10.21
N SER A 968 -27.88 -3.62 9.69
CA SER A 968 -29.09 -3.44 10.51
C SER A 968 -29.19 -4.50 11.61
N ARG A 969 -28.86 -5.76 11.30
CA ARG A 969 -28.84 -6.84 12.28
C ARG A 969 -27.75 -6.66 13.34
N LEU A 970 -26.55 -6.23 12.93
CA LEU A 970 -25.45 -5.95 13.86
C LEU A 970 -25.80 -4.81 14.83
N ARG A 971 -26.35 -3.69 14.32
CA ARG A 971 -26.81 -2.55 15.14
C ARG A 971 -27.88 -2.95 16.16
N ARG A 972 -28.84 -3.80 15.77
CA ARG A 972 -29.87 -4.31 16.68
C ARG A 972 -29.29 -5.23 17.77
N SER A 973 -28.29 -6.03 17.42
CA SER A 973 -27.63 -6.95 18.37
C SER A 973 -26.87 -6.19 19.46
N VAL A 974 -26.22 -5.07 19.11
CA VAL A 974 -25.56 -4.19 20.09
C VAL A 974 -26.58 -3.55 21.03
N LYS A 975 -27.70 -3.04 20.51
CA LYS A 975 -28.77 -2.42 21.32
C LYS A 975 -29.49 -3.38 22.28
N ALA A 976 -29.46 -4.68 22.01
CA ALA A 976 -30.12 -5.68 22.86
C ALA A 976 -29.21 -6.26 23.95
N GLY A 977 -27.89 -6.00 23.88
CA GLY A 977 -26.89 -6.51 24.82
C GLY A 977 -26.30 -5.46 25.78
N GLY A 978 -26.71 -4.19 25.65
CA GLY A 978 -26.47 -3.13 26.63
C GLY A 978 -27.78 -2.72 27.29
#